data_AF-W6QMT8-F1
#
_entry.id   AF-W6QMT8-F1
#
_cell.length_a   1.000
_cell.length_b   1.000
_cell.length_c   1.000
_cell.angle_alpha   90.00
_cell.angle_beta   90.00
_cell.angle_gamma   90.00
#
_symmetry.space_group_name_H-M   'P 1'
#
loop_
_entity.id
_entity.type
_entity.pdbx_description
1 polymer ?
#
loop_
_entity_poly.entity_id
_entity_poly.type
_entity_poly.pdbx_seq_one_letter_code
_entity_poly.pdbx_strand_id
1 'polypeptide(L)'
;MLWAAALLLFSGNAVAERHDSDLLSFVTLPEVRALKWEVEYHDRERLAPGYWFVAPYGKISPDQPTLKYQQYQVGPYIYDDSGVLIWAGAPLYDNHNVFDFKPVYNIDNDPYLSFIVGWEFDDSKKGHGAIVNHHYEVEKEVQALSDVHDFNMHEFNIMDGGKTALACTYRVQLINLADFGRPTEESYVTVGGFVEVDIETSKVLFQWDSFDKVALHESNMFHASDHPAGSPGWDYVHINAVDKNKAGDYLISLRFTDTIYLISGQDGNIVWRLGGHESDFEQDFTFSKQHDVKFVSSNGTHHVISFLNNASDERGSDERVSSVLFIELDTSVVPMTAKVIKRINRPDSGLTRLRGSARPLPNGNVFIGWSERGYSSEHASNGELLMTARFASDRYSTYRSYKGEFTGRPTAPPDLVASVYGTHDEDMTTIIHVSWNGATDVVQWKFYAQAYDRGQPVLIGTINKTDFETMFIADGYMDFVSAEAIDAEGNVMHTSEIMRTQSPSDWKAAGWVGSDSGPTYDDPSIIVAANAHTDSTAESTSDEAAELINDSTSTVSGDHSSAQYADAKEVAKAVYKAYEVIRGVGALLIFILLAGTLGGTGFALWRHVRAGHFGRYQHVPSEEGLPVEEIRLTSNPQS
;
A
#
# COMPACT_ATOMS: atom_id res chain seq x y z
N MET A 1 -39.52 -27.27 29.60
CA MET A 1 -38.05 -27.40 29.51
C MET A 1 -37.59 -28.07 28.21
N LEU A 2 -38.12 -27.67 27.04
CA LEU A 2 -37.69 -28.23 25.74
C LEU A 2 -37.76 -27.21 24.59
N TRP A 3 -37.96 -25.92 24.88
CA TRP A 3 -38.09 -24.85 23.87
C TRP A 3 -36.99 -23.78 23.93
N ALA A 4 -36.07 -23.87 24.89
CA ALA A 4 -34.96 -22.91 25.02
C ALA A 4 -33.70 -23.32 24.23
N ALA A 5 -33.64 -24.56 23.71
CA ALA A 5 -32.48 -25.07 22.97
C ALA A 5 -32.55 -24.81 21.44
N ALA A 6 -33.72 -24.43 20.91
CA ALA A 6 -33.89 -24.20 19.47
C ALA A 6 -33.51 -22.78 19.02
N LEU A 7 -33.50 -21.79 19.93
CA LEU A 7 -33.14 -20.40 19.63
C LEU A 7 -31.62 -20.14 19.59
N LEU A 8 -30.81 -21.05 20.13
CA LEU A 8 -29.34 -21.00 20.01
C LEU A 8 -28.80 -21.64 18.72
N LEU A 9 -29.67 -22.19 17.88
CA LEU A 9 -29.30 -22.80 16.59
C LEU A 9 -29.50 -21.86 15.38
N PHE A 10 -30.04 -20.65 15.58
CA PHE A 10 -30.27 -19.67 14.50
C PHE A 10 -29.51 -18.34 14.66
N SER A 11 -28.68 -18.17 15.70
CA SER A 11 -27.73 -17.06 15.84
C SER A 11 -26.29 -17.49 15.53
N GLY A 12 -26.14 -18.39 14.56
CA GLY A 12 -24.86 -18.88 14.06
C GLY A 12 -24.34 -18.13 12.84
N ASN A 13 -24.58 -16.82 12.73
CA ASN A 13 -23.72 -15.98 11.87
C ASN A 13 -22.42 -15.73 12.65
N ALA A 14 -21.65 -16.80 12.84
CA ALA A 14 -20.23 -16.65 13.03
C ALA A 14 -19.68 -16.15 11.69
N VAL A 15 -19.74 -14.84 11.49
CA VAL A 15 -18.73 -14.17 10.67
C VAL A 15 -17.42 -14.68 11.26
N ALA A 16 -16.68 -15.48 10.48
CA ALA A 16 -15.34 -15.83 10.86
C ALA A 16 -14.63 -14.49 11.11
N GLU A 17 -14.25 -14.21 12.36
CA GLU A 17 -13.37 -13.09 12.67
C GLU A 17 -12.10 -13.33 11.85
N ARG A 18 -12.03 -12.71 10.66
CA ARG A 18 -10.75 -12.39 10.07
C ARG A 18 -10.10 -11.48 11.10
N HIS A 19 -8.94 -11.88 11.62
CA HIS A 19 -8.09 -10.95 12.35
C HIS A 19 -7.52 -9.95 11.32
N ASP A 20 -8.36 -9.03 10.84
CA ASP A 20 -8.01 -7.94 9.91
C ASP A 20 -7.26 -6.80 10.64
N SER A 21 -6.55 -7.12 11.73
CA SER A 21 -5.77 -6.14 12.49
C SER A 21 -4.61 -5.57 11.69
N ASP A 22 -4.20 -6.26 10.62
CA ASP A 22 -3.15 -5.92 9.67
C ASP A 22 -3.63 -5.04 8.49
N LEU A 23 -4.94 -4.84 8.36
CA LEU A 23 -5.55 -4.02 7.30
C LEU A 23 -6.24 -2.78 7.88
N LEU A 24 -6.32 -1.73 7.07
CA LEU A 24 -7.11 -0.52 7.28
C LEU A 24 -8.55 -0.77 6.82
N SER A 25 -9.49 -0.02 7.40
CA SER A 25 -10.90 -0.01 6.99
C SER A 25 -11.41 1.42 7.11
N PHE A 26 -12.23 1.82 6.15
CA PHE A 26 -12.75 3.18 6.04
C PHE A 26 -14.26 3.12 5.94
N VAL A 27 -14.93 4.16 6.44
CA VAL A 27 -16.37 4.35 6.29
C VAL A 27 -16.69 4.88 4.89
N THR A 28 -15.87 5.80 4.39
CA THR A 28 -16.03 6.43 3.07
C THR A 28 -15.54 5.56 1.91
N LEU A 29 -14.70 4.55 2.20
CA LEU A 29 -14.16 3.61 1.22
C LEU A 29 -14.29 2.15 1.71
N PRO A 30 -15.52 1.65 1.95
CA PRO A 30 -15.77 0.41 2.69
C PRO A 30 -15.32 -0.87 1.97
N GLU A 31 -15.23 -0.83 0.65
CA GLU A 31 -14.75 -1.92 -0.20
C GLU A 31 -13.23 -2.08 -0.18
N VAL A 32 -12.48 -1.05 0.22
CA VAL A 32 -11.02 -1.11 0.30
C VAL A 32 -10.57 -1.62 1.66
N ARG A 33 -9.53 -2.44 1.63
CA ARG A 33 -8.78 -2.95 2.77
C ARG A 33 -7.29 -2.80 2.51
N ALA A 34 -6.80 -1.57 2.63
CA ALA A 34 -5.39 -1.22 2.46
C ALA A 34 -4.52 -1.82 3.58
N LEU A 35 -3.21 -1.95 3.34
CA LEU A 35 -2.28 -2.53 4.32
C LEU A 35 -1.88 -1.49 5.37
N LYS A 36 -1.76 -1.94 6.62
CA LYS A 36 -1.06 -1.17 7.65
C LYS A 36 0.44 -1.36 7.53
N TRP A 37 1.17 -0.36 7.99
CA TRP A 37 2.63 -0.36 8.00
C TRP A 37 3.18 -0.36 9.42
N GLU A 38 4.29 -1.06 9.60
CA GLU A 38 5.19 -0.91 10.73
C GLU A 38 6.39 -0.09 10.22
N VAL A 39 6.55 1.14 10.73
CA VAL A 39 7.59 2.09 10.30
C VAL A 39 8.50 2.41 11.48
N GLU A 40 9.81 2.32 11.26
CA GLU A 40 10.85 2.69 12.22
C GLU A 40 11.71 3.81 11.63
N TYR A 41 11.80 4.93 12.35
CA TYR A 41 12.65 6.06 11.98
C TYR A 41 13.91 6.07 12.83
N HIS A 42 15.07 6.13 12.17
CA HIS A 42 16.36 6.37 12.80
C HIS A 42 16.75 7.85 12.73
N ASP A 43 16.40 8.53 11.63
CA ASP A 43 16.61 9.96 11.42
C ASP A 43 15.61 10.49 10.39
N ARG A 44 14.51 11.09 10.88
CA ARG A 44 13.39 11.53 10.03
C ARG A 44 13.71 12.81 9.24
N GLU A 45 14.52 13.71 9.79
CA GLU A 45 14.83 15.01 9.19
C GLU A 45 15.64 14.89 7.90
N ARG A 46 16.38 13.78 7.73
CA ARG A 46 17.21 13.50 6.55
C ARG A 46 16.52 12.66 5.49
N LEU A 47 15.28 12.23 5.71
CA LEU A 47 14.53 11.50 4.68
C LEU A 47 14.26 12.41 3.49
N ALA A 48 14.28 11.82 2.30
CA ALA A 48 13.79 12.47 1.10
C ALA A 48 12.27 12.73 1.25
N PRO A 49 11.74 13.83 0.68
CA PRO A 49 10.29 14.00 0.57
C PRO A 49 9.67 12.96 -0.38
N GLY A 50 8.35 12.89 -0.35
CA GLY A 50 7.55 12.09 -1.28
C GLY A 50 6.89 10.86 -0.69
N TYR A 51 6.24 10.10 -1.56
CA TYR A 51 5.34 9.01 -1.25
C TYR A 51 5.97 7.66 -1.58
N TRP A 52 5.44 6.60 -0.97
CA TRP A 52 5.78 5.21 -1.30
C TRP A 52 4.79 4.66 -2.31
N PHE A 53 5.31 4.03 -3.35
CA PHE A 53 4.55 3.36 -4.40
C PHE A 53 4.79 1.87 -4.28
N VAL A 54 3.72 1.15 -3.94
CA VAL A 54 3.75 -0.30 -3.76
C VAL A 54 2.55 -0.92 -4.45
N ALA A 55 2.72 -2.13 -4.95
CA ALA A 55 1.63 -2.95 -5.46
C ALA A 55 1.58 -4.26 -4.67
N PRO A 56 0.77 -4.33 -3.60
CA PRO A 56 0.67 -5.54 -2.80
C PRO A 56 -0.07 -6.65 -3.55
N TYR A 57 0.40 -7.88 -3.40
CA TYR A 57 -0.29 -9.10 -3.82
C TYR A 57 -0.09 -10.21 -2.79
N GLY A 58 -1.02 -11.15 -2.73
CA GLY A 58 -0.88 -12.35 -1.88
C GLY A 58 -0.14 -13.49 -2.58
N LYS A 59 -0.37 -13.64 -3.88
CA LYS A 59 0.27 -14.60 -4.78
C LYS A 59 0.48 -13.95 -6.15
N ILE A 60 1.48 -14.39 -6.91
CA ILE A 60 1.83 -13.75 -8.18
C ILE A 60 0.84 -14.18 -9.27
N SER A 61 0.44 -15.45 -9.26
CA SER A 61 -0.60 -15.95 -10.17
C SER A 61 -1.93 -15.23 -9.94
N PRO A 62 -2.72 -14.95 -10.98
CA PRO A 62 -4.08 -14.46 -10.81
C PRO A 62 -4.94 -15.44 -10.00
N ASP A 63 -5.88 -14.90 -9.22
CA ASP A 63 -6.88 -15.69 -8.51
C ASP A 63 -7.94 -16.23 -9.47
N GLN A 64 -8.45 -17.43 -9.17
CA GLN A 64 -9.62 -17.94 -9.86
C GLN A 64 -10.80 -17.00 -9.60
N PRO A 65 -11.55 -16.59 -10.63
CA PRO A 65 -12.75 -15.78 -10.43
C PRO A 65 -13.72 -16.47 -9.48
N THR A 66 -14.29 -15.71 -8.55
CA THR A 66 -15.27 -16.25 -7.59
C THR A 66 -16.54 -15.39 -7.58
N LEU A 67 -17.69 -16.02 -7.33
CA LEU A 67 -18.94 -15.30 -7.10
C LEU A 67 -19.04 -14.73 -5.67
N LYS A 68 -17.99 -14.87 -4.86
CA LYS A 68 -17.95 -14.32 -3.51
C LYS A 68 -17.46 -12.88 -3.60
N TYR A 69 -18.13 -11.99 -2.87
CA TYR A 69 -17.65 -10.64 -2.68
C TYR A 69 -16.23 -10.68 -2.07
N GLN A 70 -15.31 -9.94 -2.69
CA GLN A 70 -13.95 -9.75 -2.23
C GLN A 70 -13.70 -8.25 -2.09
N GLN A 71 -13.02 -7.89 -1.01
CA GLN A 71 -12.61 -6.52 -0.78
C GLN A 71 -11.32 -6.23 -1.54
N TYR A 72 -11.16 -4.98 -1.95
CA TYR A 72 -9.97 -4.50 -2.66
C TYR A 72 -8.77 -4.45 -1.71
N GLN A 73 -7.81 -5.34 -1.93
CA GLN A 73 -6.62 -5.59 -1.11
C GLN A 73 -5.32 -5.62 -1.93
N VAL A 74 -5.44 -5.73 -3.25
CA VAL A 74 -4.36 -6.01 -4.20
C VAL A 74 -4.42 -4.98 -5.31
N GLY A 75 -3.26 -4.60 -5.84
CA GLY A 75 -3.15 -3.58 -6.89
C GLY A 75 -2.28 -2.42 -6.43
N PRO A 76 -2.28 -1.28 -7.14
CA PRO A 76 -1.38 -0.17 -6.83
C PRO A 76 -1.91 0.68 -5.67
N TYR A 77 -1.03 1.01 -4.71
CA TYR A 77 -1.33 1.86 -3.56
C TYR A 77 -0.22 2.88 -3.33
N ILE A 78 -0.62 4.11 -3.02
CA ILE A 78 0.29 5.19 -2.61
C ILE A 78 0.12 5.41 -1.11
N TYR A 79 1.23 5.44 -0.38
CA TYR A 79 1.29 5.80 1.03
C TYR A 79 2.21 7.00 1.22
N ASP A 80 1.99 7.81 2.26
CA ASP A 80 2.93 8.86 2.64
C ASP A 80 4.17 8.32 3.37
N ASP A 81 5.04 9.23 3.82
CA ASP A 81 6.27 8.90 4.53
C ASP A 81 6.06 8.26 5.91
N SER A 82 4.80 8.16 6.35
CA SER A 82 4.33 7.64 7.63
C SER A 82 3.51 6.35 7.48
N GLY A 83 3.35 5.86 6.25
CA GLY A 83 2.56 4.67 5.97
C GLY A 83 1.05 4.93 6.04
N VAL A 84 0.62 6.20 6.01
CA VAL A 84 -0.80 6.57 5.88
C VAL A 84 -1.21 6.43 4.42
N LEU A 85 -2.38 5.87 4.17
CA LEU A 85 -2.92 5.72 2.82
C LEU A 85 -3.13 7.10 2.17
N ILE A 86 -2.73 7.24 0.92
CA ILE A 86 -3.03 8.40 0.09
C ILE A 86 -3.95 8.01 -1.07
N TRP A 87 -3.62 6.91 -1.75
CA TRP A 87 -4.42 6.41 -2.87
C TRP A 87 -4.53 4.90 -2.84
N ALA A 88 -5.75 4.40 -2.99
CA ALA A 88 -6.07 3.01 -3.28
C ALA A 88 -6.51 2.89 -4.75
N GLY A 89 -5.62 2.38 -5.59
CA GLY A 89 -5.87 2.14 -7.01
C GLY A 89 -6.38 0.74 -7.34
N ALA A 90 -6.51 -0.14 -6.34
CA ALA A 90 -7.05 -1.49 -6.50
C ALA A 90 -8.41 -1.56 -7.25
N PRO A 91 -9.36 -0.63 -7.06
CA PRO A 91 -10.61 -0.62 -7.84
C PRO A 91 -10.41 -0.36 -9.34
N LEU A 92 -9.31 0.29 -9.75
CA LEU A 92 -9.07 0.68 -11.15
C LEU A 92 -9.00 -0.54 -12.10
N TYR A 93 -8.50 -1.66 -11.59
CA TYR A 93 -8.41 -2.93 -12.30
C TYR A 93 -9.05 -4.08 -11.49
N ASP A 94 -10.15 -3.81 -10.80
CA ASP A 94 -10.95 -4.81 -10.07
C ASP A 94 -10.14 -5.81 -9.21
N ASN A 95 -9.26 -5.28 -8.35
CA ASN A 95 -8.41 -6.07 -7.44
C ASN A 95 -7.35 -6.96 -8.13
N HIS A 96 -7.01 -6.68 -9.39
CA HIS A 96 -6.03 -7.46 -10.13
C HIS A 96 -4.60 -7.18 -9.67
N ASN A 97 -3.74 -8.20 -9.73
CA ASN A 97 -2.31 -8.06 -9.48
C ASN A 97 -1.70 -7.00 -10.40
N VAL A 98 -0.96 -6.09 -9.77
CA VAL A 98 -0.17 -5.07 -10.44
C VAL A 98 1.29 -5.18 -10.01
N PHE A 99 2.21 -4.87 -10.92
CA PHE A 99 3.65 -4.94 -10.70
C PHE A 99 4.35 -3.67 -11.16
N ASP A 100 5.59 -3.46 -10.71
CA ASP A 100 6.45 -2.36 -11.13
C ASP A 100 5.82 -0.95 -11.02
N PHE A 101 5.02 -0.73 -9.96
CA PHE A 101 4.28 0.52 -9.75
C PHE A 101 5.16 1.66 -9.25
N LYS A 102 5.36 2.68 -10.10
CA LYS A 102 6.27 3.80 -9.83
C LYS A 102 5.76 5.13 -10.42
N PRO A 103 6.20 6.26 -9.87
CA PRO A 103 5.98 7.56 -10.48
C PRO A 103 6.92 7.76 -11.66
N VAL A 104 6.49 8.58 -12.62
CA VAL A 104 7.19 8.87 -13.87
C VAL A 104 7.23 10.37 -14.09
N TYR A 105 8.43 10.90 -14.27
CA TYR A 105 8.69 12.35 -14.38
C TYR A 105 9.31 12.76 -15.73
N ASN A 106 9.38 11.83 -16.68
CA ASN A 106 10.02 12.03 -17.98
C ASN A 106 9.01 12.08 -19.15
N ILE A 107 7.72 12.24 -18.83
CA ILE A 107 6.64 12.48 -19.80
C ILE A 107 6.26 13.96 -19.64
N ASP A 108 6.68 14.79 -20.59
CA ASP A 108 6.44 16.24 -20.57
C ASP A 108 6.81 16.89 -19.21
N ASN A 109 5.97 17.77 -18.67
CA ASN A 109 6.19 18.45 -17.38
C ASN A 109 5.22 17.98 -16.28
N ASP A 110 4.39 16.97 -16.56
CA ASP A 110 3.35 16.53 -15.65
C ASP A 110 3.77 15.22 -14.96
N PRO A 111 3.38 15.00 -13.69
CA PRO A 111 3.66 13.73 -13.01
C PRO A 111 2.71 12.65 -13.50
N TYR A 112 3.27 11.49 -13.81
CA TYR A 112 2.54 10.29 -14.21
C TYR A 112 2.82 9.13 -13.25
N LEU A 113 1.98 8.11 -13.34
CA LEU A 113 2.17 6.81 -12.73
C LEU A 113 2.29 5.77 -13.83
N SER A 114 3.17 4.78 -13.63
CA SER A 114 3.26 3.61 -14.49
C SER A 114 3.24 2.34 -13.69
N PHE A 115 2.59 1.31 -14.22
CA PHE A 115 2.61 -0.02 -13.65
C PHE A 115 2.22 -1.08 -14.68
N ILE A 116 2.40 -2.34 -14.33
CA ILE A 116 2.06 -3.50 -15.16
C ILE A 116 0.82 -4.16 -14.57
N VAL A 117 -0.23 -4.28 -15.37
CA VAL A 117 -1.40 -5.09 -15.04
C VAL A 117 -1.12 -6.54 -15.43
N GLY A 118 -1.30 -7.47 -14.49
CA GLY A 118 -1.05 -8.89 -14.72
C GLY A 118 -1.99 -9.53 -15.75
N TRP A 119 -1.68 -10.77 -16.16
CA TRP A 119 -2.57 -11.55 -17.03
C TRP A 119 -3.78 -12.10 -16.26
N GLU A 120 -4.84 -12.46 -16.98
CA GLU A 120 -6.06 -13.03 -16.40
C GLU A 120 -5.94 -14.55 -16.19
N PHE A 121 -6.67 -15.09 -15.20
CA PHE A 121 -6.59 -16.52 -14.83
C PHE A 121 -6.92 -17.48 -15.98
N ASP A 122 -7.82 -17.10 -16.89
CA ASP A 122 -8.24 -17.90 -18.03
C ASP A 122 -7.43 -17.64 -19.31
N ASP A 123 -6.32 -16.89 -19.19
CA ASP A 123 -5.44 -16.45 -20.27
C ASP A 123 -6.14 -15.63 -21.37
N SER A 124 -7.36 -15.12 -21.11
CA SER A 124 -8.11 -14.32 -22.09
C SER A 124 -7.45 -12.98 -22.39
N LYS A 125 -6.72 -12.43 -21.40
CA LYS A 125 -5.86 -11.25 -21.55
C LYS A 125 -4.48 -11.51 -20.98
N LYS A 126 -3.46 -11.07 -21.72
CA LYS A 126 -2.05 -11.24 -21.42
C LYS A 126 -1.48 -10.18 -20.45
N GLY A 127 -2.30 -9.24 -20.00
CA GLY A 127 -1.84 -8.05 -19.27
C GLY A 127 -1.25 -6.97 -20.18
N HIS A 128 -0.85 -5.85 -19.58
CA HIS A 128 -0.37 -4.65 -20.28
C HIS A 128 0.38 -3.70 -19.35
N GLY A 129 1.19 -2.80 -19.91
CA GLY A 129 1.73 -1.65 -19.20
C GLY A 129 0.74 -0.49 -19.21
N ALA A 130 0.35 0.01 -18.05
CA ALA A 130 -0.57 1.14 -17.90
C ALA A 130 0.19 2.43 -17.57
N ILE A 131 -0.26 3.55 -18.18
CA ILE A 131 0.20 4.91 -17.89
C ILE A 131 -1.00 5.70 -17.40
N VAL A 132 -0.91 6.19 -16.17
CA VAL A 132 -2.01 6.86 -15.46
C VAL A 132 -1.56 8.28 -15.10
N ASN A 133 -2.40 9.27 -15.38
CA ASN A 133 -2.07 10.66 -15.12
C ASN A 133 -2.26 11.04 -13.64
N HIS A 134 -1.95 12.30 -13.31
CA HIS A 134 -2.10 12.85 -11.96
C HIS A 134 -3.56 13.03 -11.50
N HIS A 135 -4.55 12.79 -12.37
CA HIS A 135 -5.97 12.70 -12.03
C HIS A 135 -6.42 11.26 -11.76
N TYR A 136 -5.50 10.30 -11.82
CA TYR A 136 -5.75 8.87 -11.70
C TYR A 136 -6.56 8.26 -12.86
N GLU A 137 -6.51 8.91 -14.03
CA GLU A 137 -7.15 8.42 -15.25
C GLU A 137 -6.13 7.68 -16.13
N VAL A 138 -6.52 6.54 -16.69
CA VAL A 138 -5.68 5.75 -17.60
C VAL A 138 -5.59 6.48 -18.94
N GLU A 139 -4.39 6.95 -19.31
CA GLU A 139 -4.17 7.64 -20.58
C GLU A 139 -3.73 6.71 -21.70
N LYS A 140 -2.89 5.72 -21.37
CA LYS A 140 -2.30 4.79 -22.33
C LYS A 140 -2.16 3.40 -21.73
N GLU A 141 -2.33 2.39 -22.59
CA GLU A 141 -2.10 0.99 -22.28
C GLU A 141 -1.25 0.35 -23.39
N VAL A 142 -0.03 -0.06 -23.03
CA VAL A 142 0.91 -0.74 -23.92
C VAL A 142 0.63 -2.23 -23.86
N GLN A 143 0.17 -2.79 -24.97
CA GLN A 143 -0.34 -4.16 -25.01
C GLN A 143 0.79 -5.19 -25.07
N ALA A 144 0.56 -6.38 -24.50
CA ALA A 144 1.45 -7.51 -24.66
C ALA A 144 1.59 -7.91 -26.14
N LEU A 145 2.77 -8.40 -26.52
CA LEU A 145 2.99 -8.92 -27.87
C LEU A 145 2.22 -10.23 -28.09
N SER A 146 1.84 -10.49 -29.35
CA SER A 146 1.05 -11.68 -29.68
C SER A 146 1.82 -13.00 -29.50
N ASP A 147 3.15 -12.96 -29.59
CA ASP A 147 4.06 -14.10 -29.56
C ASP A 147 4.64 -14.41 -28.17
N VAL A 148 4.28 -13.64 -27.13
CA VAL A 148 4.66 -13.90 -25.73
C VAL A 148 3.47 -14.42 -24.93
N HIS A 149 3.71 -15.04 -23.77
CA HIS A 149 2.63 -15.50 -22.88
C HIS A 149 1.91 -14.32 -22.20
N ASP A 150 2.67 -13.44 -21.56
CA ASP A 150 2.18 -12.31 -20.75
C ASP A 150 2.98 -11.02 -21.04
N PHE A 151 2.39 -9.86 -20.72
CA PHE A 151 3.16 -8.63 -20.50
C PHE A 151 3.99 -8.83 -19.24
N ASN A 152 5.30 -8.93 -19.43
CA ASN A 152 6.14 -9.46 -18.37
C ASN A 152 6.22 -8.55 -17.15
N MET A 153 5.95 -9.09 -15.97
CA MET A 153 5.90 -8.36 -14.69
C MET A 153 7.22 -7.69 -14.25
N HIS A 154 8.36 -8.02 -14.86
CA HIS A 154 9.66 -7.65 -14.31
C HIS A 154 10.06 -6.20 -14.63
N GLU A 155 9.67 -5.68 -15.79
CA GLU A 155 10.06 -4.33 -16.20
C GLU A 155 9.07 -3.70 -17.16
N PHE A 156 8.66 -2.47 -16.83
CA PHE A 156 8.03 -1.54 -17.75
C PHE A 156 8.65 -0.16 -17.55
N ASN A 157 9.61 0.21 -18.39
CA ASN A 157 10.38 1.45 -18.23
C ASN A 157 10.05 2.43 -19.34
N ILE A 158 9.40 3.54 -19.00
CA ILE A 158 9.06 4.60 -19.96
C ILE A 158 10.30 5.43 -20.24
N MET A 159 10.65 5.57 -21.52
CA MET A 159 11.83 6.31 -21.94
C MET A 159 11.57 7.82 -21.96
N ASP A 160 12.67 8.57 -21.89
CA ASP A 160 12.64 10.04 -21.88
C ASP A 160 11.81 10.60 -23.05
N GLY A 161 10.85 11.47 -22.71
CA GLY A 161 9.90 12.07 -23.64
C GLY A 161 8.62 11.26 -23.86
N GLY A 162 8.44 10.12 -23.16
CA GLY A 162 7.14 9.42 -23.09
C GLY A 162 6.66 8.76 -24.38
N LYS A 163 7.56 8.53 -25.35
CA LYS A 163 7.19 7.97 -26.67
C LYS A 163 7.42 6.47 -26.79
N THR A 164 8.42 5.95 -26.10
CA THR A 164 8.78 4.54 -26.14
C THR A 164 8.90 3.98 -24.73
N ALA A 165 8.72 2.68 -24.61
CA ALA A 165 8.90 1.96 -23.35
C ALA A 165 9.71 0.69 -23.57
N LEU A 166 10.46 0.28 -22.56
CA LEU A 166 11.13 -1.01 -22.49
C LEU A 166 10.28 -1.99 -21.71
N ALA A 167 10.18 -3.22 -22.20
CA ALA A 167 9.53 -4.31 -21.50
C ALA A 167 10.35 -5.60 -21.65
N CYS A 168 10.42 -6.39 -20.58
CA CYS A 168 10.97 -7.74 -20.64
C CYS A 168 10.04 -8.67 -21.43
N THR A 169 10.61 -9.70 -22.05
CA THR A 169 9.85 -10.71 -22.81
C THR A 169 10.44 -12.10 -22.58
N TYR A 170 9.56 -13.09 -22.67
CA TYR A 170 9.94 -14.50 -22.64
C TYR A 170 9.31 -15.21 -23.83
N ARG A 171 10.12 -16.03 -24.50
CA ARG A 171 9.67 -16.84 -25.65
C ARG A 171 10.12 -18.27 -25.49
N VAL A 172 9.35 -19.20 -26.04
CA VAL A 172 9.68 -20.62 -26.03
C VAL A 172 10.40 -20.97 -27.33
N GLN A 173 11.54 -21.65 -27.22
CA GLN A 173 12.30 -22.15 -28.35
C GLN A 173 12.57 -23.65 -28.20
N LEU A 174 12.64 -24.36 -29.32
CA LEU A 174 13.07 -25.76 -29.38
C LEU A 174 14.54 -25.78 -29.80
N ILE A 175 15.39 -26.40 -28.98
CA ILE A 175 16.83 -26.54 -29.26
C ILE A 175 17.22 -28.00 -29.41
N ASN A 176 18.29 -28.24 -30.17
CA ASN A 176 18.98 -29.52 -30.23
C ASN A 176 20.08 -29.57 -29.18
N LEU A 177 20.29 -30.72 -28.53
CA LEU A 177 21.29 -30.90 -27.48
C LEU A 177 22.66 -31.39 -28.02
N ALA A 178 22.97 -31.16 -29.29
CA ALA A 178 24.24 -31.54 -29.92
C ALA A 178 25.47 -31.00 -29.19
N ASP A 179 25.42 -29.74 -28.73
CA ASP A 179 26.51 -29.10 -27.99
C ASP A 179 26.80 -29.78 -26.64
N PHE A 180 25.85 -30.60 -26.16
CA PHE A 180 25.97 -31.42 -24.96
C PHE A 180 26.23 -32.90 -25.26
N GLY A 181 26.62 -33.23 -26.50
CA GLY A 181 26.90 -34.60 -26.94
C GLY A 181 25.66 -35.45 -27.18
N ARG A 182 24.47 -34.83 -27.28
CA ARG A 182 23.16 -35.50 -27.43
C ARG A 182 22.42 -35.03 -28.70
N PRO A 183 23.01 -35.22 -29.90
CA PRO A 183 22.52 -34.62 -31.14
C PRO A 183 21.16 -35.15 -31.64
N THR A 184 20.68 -36.26 -31.08
CA THR A 184 19.37 -36.85 -31.42
C THR A 184 18.25 -36.40 -30.49
N GLU A 185 18.56 -35.56 -29.49
CA GLU A 185 17.60 -35.10 -28.50
C GLU A 185 17.31 -33.62 -28.67
N GLU A 186 16.04 -33.24 -28.46
CA GLU A 186 15.56 -31.87 -28.51
C GLU A 186 14.90 -31.52 -27.18
N SER A 187 15.09 -30.27 -26.73
CA SER A 187 14.49 -29.75 -25.50
C SER A 187 13.87 -28.40 -25.78
N TYR A 188 12.74 -28.12 -25.14
CA TYR A 188 12.27 -26.74 -25.06
C TYR A 188 13.12 -25.95 -24.06
N VAL A 189 13.33 -24.68 -24.37
CA VAL A 189 13.91 -23.67 -23.48
C VAL A 189 13.08 -22.40 -23.56
N THR A 190 13.00 -21.70 -22.44
CA THR A 190 12.45 -20.36 -22.36
C THR A 190 13.60 -19.37 -22.47
N VAL A 191 13.59 -18.58 -23.54
CA VAL A 191 14.57 -17.52 -23.79
C VAL A 191 14.08 -16.22 -23.19
N GLY A 192 14.97 -15.51 -22.50
CA GLY A 192 14.72 -14.19 -21.92
C GLY A 192 15.23 -13.09 -22.82
N GLY A 193 14.48 -12.00 -22.92
CA GLY A 193 14.84 -10.86 -23.76
C GLY A 193 14.06 -9.61 -23.41
N PHE A 194 14.15 -8.58 -24.25
CA PHE A 194 13.39 -7.35 -24.07
C PHE A 194 12.98 -6.78 -25.43
N VAL A 195 12.02 -5.86 -25.36
CA VAL A 195 11.60 -5.04 -26.50
C VAL A 195 11.60 -3.57 -26.10
N GLU A 196 11.91 -2.72 -27.07
CA GLU A 196 11.52 -1.31 -27.04
C GLU A 196 10.30 -1.15 -27.95
N VAL A 197 9.22 -0.61 -27.41
CA VAL A 197 7.95 -0.43 -28.11
C VAL A 197 7.56 1.03 -28.15
N ASP A 198 6.89 1.43 -29.23
CA ASP A 198 6.18 2.70 -29.30
C ASP A 198 4.94 2.65 -28.40
N ILE A 199 4.79 3.61 -27.49
CA ILE A 199 3.71 3.62 -26.48
C ILE A 199 2.33 3.79 -27.13
N GLU A 200 2.23 4.58 -28.20
CA GLU A 200 0.93 4.86 -28.85
C GLU A 200 0.41 3.64 -29.61
N THR A 201 1.29 2.94 -30.31
CA THR A 201 0.92 1.88 -31.26
C THR A 201 1.23 0.49 -30.76
N SER A 202 1.93 0.34 -29.63
CA SER A 202 2.50 -0.92 -29.14
C SER A 202 3.41 -1.61 -30.17
N LYS A 203 3.92 -0.88 -31.16
CA LYS A 203 4.78 -1.43 -32.21
C LYS A 203 6.20 -1.63 -31.68
N VAL A 204 6.76 -2.81 -31.89
CA VAL A 204 8.17 -3.10 -31.60
C VAL A 204 9.08 -2.26 -32.50
N LEU A 205 9.98 -1.50 -31.87
CA LEU A 205 11.01 -0.68 -32.49
C LEU A 205 12.38 -1.37 -32.44
N PHE A 206 12.66 -2.07 -31.36
CA PHE A 206 13.85 -2.89 -31.17
C PHE A 206 13.49 -4.14 -30.37
N GLN A 207 14.14 -5.26 -30.67
CA GLN A 207 13.95 -6.52 -29.96
C GLN A 207 15.29 -7.25 -29.83
N TRP A 208 15.50 -7.84 -28.66
CA TRP A 208 16.63 -8.71 -28.38
C TRP A 208 16.20 -9.88 -27.50
N ASP A 209 16.78 -11.06 -27.72
CA ASP A 209 16.62 -12.23 -26.87
C ASP A 209 17.94 -12.99 -26.73
N SER A 210 18.01 -13.84 -25.70
CA SER A 210 19.19 -14.62 -25.36
C SER A 210 19.49 -15.76 -26.35
N PHE A 211 18.56 -16.08 -27.26
CA PHE A 211 18.70 -17.18 -28.22
C PHE A 211 19.90 -16.95 -29.14
N ASP A 212 20.74 -17.99 -29.30
CA ASP A 212 22.02 -17.99 -30.03
C ASP A 212 23.05 -16.93 -29.56
N LYS A 213 22.80 -16.25 -28.44
CA LYS A 213 23.66 -15.16 -27.92
C LYS A 213 24.21 -15.43 -26.53
N VAL A 214 23.44 -16.15 -25.70
CA VAL A 214 23.86 -16.63 -24.37
C VAL A 214 23.74 -18.14 -24.37
N ALA A 215 24.87 -18.82 -24.13
CA ALA A 215 24.94 -20.27 -24.20
C ALA A 215 24.30 -20.91 -22.96
N LEU A 216 23.73 -22.10 -23.11
CA LEU A 216 23.08 -22.82 -22.01
C LEU A 216 24.03 -23.14 -20.84
N HIS A 217 25.33 -23.31 -21.10
CA HIS A 217 26.31 -23.58 -20.04
C HIS A 217 26.70 -22.34 -19.22
N GLU A 218 26.33 -21.14 -19.67
CA GLU A 218 26.42 -19.92 -18.84
C GLU A 218 25.34 -19.90 -17.74
N SER A 219 24.32 -20.75 -17.85
CA SER A 219 23.23 -20.86 -16.87
C SER A 219 23.64 -21.67 -15.64
N ASN A 220 23.28 -21.17 -14.46
CA ASN A 220 23.32 -21.91 -13.20
C ASN A 220 22.08 -22.80 -12.97
N MET A 221 21.11 -22.76 -13.89
CA MET A 221 19.86 -23.54 -13.84
C MET A 221 19.82 -24.74 -14.79
N PHE A 222 20.86 -24.94 -15.60
CA PHE A 222 20.94 -26.04 -16.57
C PHE A 222 22.23 -26.85 -16.42
N HIS A 223 22.10 -28.18 -16.47
CA HIS A 223 23.21 -29.11 -16.57
C HIS A 223 23.11 -29.98 -17.83
N ALA A 224 24.25 -30.31 -18.44
CA ALA A 224 24.31 -31.12 -19.67
C ALA A 224 23.62 -32.50 -19.57
N SER A 225 23.53 -33.04 -18.35
CA SER A 225 22.87 -34.31 -18.03
C SER A 225 21.35 -34.19 -17.82
N ASP A 226 20.79 -32.98 -17.79
CA ASP A 226 19.38 -32.78 -17.53
C ASP A 226 18.53 -33.38 -18.64
N HIS A 227 17.40 -33.97 -18.26
CA HIS A 227 16.46 -34.53 -19.22
C HIS A 227 15.86 -33.42 -20.09
N PRO A 228 15.52 -33.71 -21.36
CA PRO A 228 14.89 -32.72 -22.21
C PRO A 228 13.54 -32.31 -21.61
N ALA A 229 13.27 -31.00 -21.58
CA ALA A 229 12.04 -30.45 -21.05
C ALA A 229 10.98 -30.30 -22.15
N GLY A 230 9.71 -30.55 -21.80
CA GLY A 230 8.57 -30.16 -22.61
C GLY A 230 8.33 -28.65 -22.55
N SER A 231 7.52 -28.11 -23.46
CA SER A 231 7.13 -26.69 -23.46
C SER A 231 6.49 -26.30 -22.11
N PRO A 232 6.82 -25.13 -21.53
CA PRO A 232 7.64 -24.03 -22.06
C PRO A 232 9.16 -24.23 -21.95
N GLY A 233 9.63 -25.34 -21.40
CA GLY A 233 11.05 -25.68 -21.31
C GLY A 233 11.77 -25.07 -20.12
N TRP A 234 13.11 -25.19 -20.12
CA TRP A 234 13.97 -24.60 -19.10
C TRP A 234 14.05 -23.08 -19.25
N ASP A 235 13.66 -22.32 -18.22
CA ASP A 235 14.09 -20.93 -18.10
C ASP A 235 15.55 -20.92 -17.66
N TYR A 236 16.46 -20.65 -18.60
CA TYR A 236 17.90 -20.77 -18.38
C TYR A 236 18.57 -19.41 -18.12
N VAL A 237 17.89 -18.29 -18.38
CA VAL A 237 18.47 -16.95 -18.23
C VAL A 237 17.72 -16.07 -17.24
N HIS A 238 16.40 -16.15 -17.21
CA HIS A 238 15.51 -15.37 -16.37
C HIS A 238 15.83 -13.86 -16.35
N ILE A 239 15.44 -13.16 -17.43
CA ILE A 239 15.56 -11.71 -17.49
C ILE A 239 14.64 -11.03 -16.47
N ASN A 240 15.18 -10.08 -15.69
CA ASN A 240 14.43 -9.40 -14.64
C ASN A 240 14.60 -7.88 -14.57
N ALA A 241 15.41 -7.31 -15.45
CA ALA A 241 15.55 -5.87 -15.59
C ALA A 241 16.15 -5.52 -16.96
N VAL A 242 15.73 -4.37 -17.48
CA VAL A 242 16.33 -3.71 -18.64
C VAL A 242 16.36 -2.20 -18.39
N ASP A 243 17.43 -1.56 -18.86
CA ASP A 243 17.59 -0.11 -18.88
C ASP A 243 18.33 0.31 -20.15
N LYS A 244 18.29 1.60 -20.51
CA LYS A 244 18.92 2.11 -21.74
C LYS A 244 19.67 3.41 -21.47
N ASN A 245 20.91 3.49 -21.96
CA ASN A 245 21.71 4.71 -21.84
C ASN A 245 21.42 5.70 -22.99
N LYS A 246 21.99 6.90 -22.90
CA LYS A 246 21.85 7.95 -23.94
C LYS A 246 22.54 7.61 -25.27
N ALA A 247 23.49 6.67 -25.29
CA ALA A 247 24.12 6.19 -26.52
C ALA A 247 23.22 5.20 -27.28
N GLY A 248 22.18 4.68 -26.63
CA GLY A 248 21.23 3.75 -27.19
C GLY A 248 21.46 2.30 -26.80
N ASP A 249 22.49 2.00 -25.99
CA ASP A 249 22.79 0.64 -25.56
C ASP A 249 21.95 0.24 -24.35
N TYR A 250 21.66 -1.05 -24.26
CA TYR A 250 20.75 -1.62 -23.27
C TYR A 250 21.53 -2.39 -22.20
N LEU A 251 21.27 -2.10 -20.94
CA LEU A 251 21.80 -2.83 -19.80
C LEU A 251 20.73 -3.81 -19.32
N ILE A 252 21.05 -5.10 -19.27
CA ILE A 252 20.11 -6.14 -18.86
C ILE A 252 20.67 -6.98 -17.73
N SER A 253 19.77 -7.54 -16.93
CA SER A 253 20.10 -8.51 -15.87
C SER A 253 19.46 -9.85 -16.19
N LEU A 254 20.29 -10.89 -16.23
CA LEU A 254 19.87 -12.29 -16.38
C LEU A 254 20.19 -13.04 -15.09
N ARG A 255 19.16 -13.28 -14.27
CA ARG A 255 19.26 -13.83 -12.91
C ARG A 255 19.94 -15.21 -12.90
N PHE A 256 19.65 -16.06 -13.87
CA PHE A 256 20.13 -17.45 -13.92
C PHE A 256 21.49 -17.62 -14.59
N THR A 257 22.16 -16.52 -14.87
CA THR A 257 23.57 -16.51 -15.30
C THR A 257 24.45 -15.78 -14.29
N ASP A 258 23.87 -15.22 -13.22
CA ASP A 258 24.54 -14.31 -12.29
C ASP A 258 25.31 -13.18 -13.01
N THR A 259 24.79 -12.73 -14.17
CA THR A 259 25.50 -11.83 -15.09
C THR A 259 24.63 -10.63 -15.49
N ILE A 260 25.28 -9.47 -15.53
CA ILE A 260 24.76 -8.22 -16.11
C ILE A 260 25.42 -8.02 -17.48
N TYR A 261 24.62 -7.71 -18.50
CA TYR A 261 25.10 -7.57 -19.87
C TYR A 261 24.86 -6.16 -20.40
N LEU A 262 25.79 -5.64 -21.19
CA LEU A 262 25.52 -4.51 -22.07
C LEU A 262 25.30 -5.00 -23.50
N ILE A 263 24.18 -4.61 -24.09
CA ILE A 263 23.76 -4.96 -25.44
C ILE A 263 23.84 -3.71 -26.31
N SER A 264 24.55 -3.82 -27.43
CA SER A 264 24.67 -2.75 -28.41
C SER A 264 23.30 -2.43 -29.01
N GLY A 265 22.90 -1.16 -28.95
CA GLY A 265 21.64 -0.71 -29.54
C GLY A 265 21.64 -0.65 -31.07
N GLN A 266 22.80 -0.85 -31.70
CA GLN A 266 22.95 -0.75 -33.15
C GLN A 266 22.71 -2.08 -33.86
N ASP A 267 23.20 -3.17 -33.27
CA ASP A 267 23.24 -4.49 -33.89
C ASP A 267 22.83 -5.64 -32.95
N GLY A 268 22.56 -5.35 -31.67
CA GLY A 268 22.14 -6.35 -30.69
C GLY A 268 23.27 -7.26 -30.20
N ASN A 269 24.53 -6.96 -30.52
CA ASN A 269 25.67 -7.74 -30.01
C ASN A 269 25.90 -7.47 -28.51
N ILE A 270 26.32 -8.50 -27.78
CA ILE A 270 26.79 -8.35 -26.40
C ILE A 270 28.13 -7.62 -26.43
N VAL A 271 28.18 -6.43 -25.81
CA VAL A 271 29.38 -5.60 -25.72
C VAL A 271 30.31 -6.10 -24.61
N TRP A 272 29.73 -6.44 -23.45
CA TRP A 272 30.44 -7.03 -22.31
C TRP A 272 29.50 -7.77 -21.35
N ARG A 273 30.09 -8.63 -20.52
CA ARG A 273 29.49 -9.42 -19.44
C ARG A 273 30.15 -9.10 -18.10
N LEU A 274 29.38 -8.60 -17.14
CA LEU A 274 29.82 -8.41 -15.77
C LEU A 274 29.28 -9.54 -14.89
N GLY A 275 30.16 -10.29 -14.23
CA GLY A 275 29.77 -11.45 -13.42
C GLY A 275 29.64 -12.77 -14.20
N GLY A 276 29.13 -13.79 -13.51
CA GLY A 276 28.93 -15.15 -14.04
C GLY A 276 30.18 -15.87 -14.52
N HIS A 277 29.97 -16.89 -15.35
CA HIS A 277 31.01 -17.81 -15.84
C HIS A 277 31.96 -17.19 -16.86
N GLU A 278 31.49 -16.20 -17.63
CA GLU A 278 32.18 -15.64 -18.80
C GLU A 278 32.40 -14.13 -18.64
N SER A 279 32.77 -13.66 -17.44
CA SER A 279 32.93 -12.22 -17.20
C SER A 279 34.11 -11.62 -17.98
N ASP A 280 33.88 -10.44 -18.56
CA ASP A 280 34.89 -9.63 -19.27
C ASP A 280 35.69 -8.68 -18.35
N PHE A 281 35.36 -8.66 -17.04
CA PHE A 281 35.91 -7.71 -16.08
C PHE A 281 36.84 -8.37 -15.06
N GLU A 282 37.94 -7.69 -14.74
CA GLU A 282 38.62 -7.88 -13.48
C GLU A 282 37.84 -7.18 -12.35
N GLN A 283 37.34 -7.96 -11.40
CA GLN A 283 36.58 -7.49 -10.25
C GLN A 283 37.04 -8.17 -8.95
N ASP A 284 36.97 -7.45 -7.82
CA ASP A 284 37.35 -7.95 -6.48
C ASP A 284 36.13 -8.25 -5.59
N PHE A 285 34.96 -8.35 -6.19
CA PHE A 285 33.68 -8.60 -5.51
C PHE A 285 32.88 -9.69 -6.23
N THR A 286 31.88 -10.21 -5.53
CA THR A 286 30.90 -11.16 -6.04
C THR A 286 29.50 -10.60 -5.91
N PHE A 287 28.60 -11.09 -6.74
CA PHE A 287 27.16 -10.94 -6.63
C PHE A 287 26.48 -12.13 -7.32
N SER A 288 25.23 -12.40 -6.99
CA SER A 288 24.42 -13.42 -7.66
C SER A 288 22.94 -13.13 -7.55
N LYS A 289 22.15 -13.73 -8.44
CA LYS A 289 20.69 -13.62 -8.55
C LYS A 289 20.20 -12.18 -8.53
N GLN A 290 20.95 -11.27 -9.14
CA GLN A 290 20.77 -9.83 -9.07
C GLN A 290 19.46 -9.34 -9.72
N HIS A 291 18.91 -8.25 -9.21
CA HIS A 291 17.67 -7.62 -9.70
C HIS A 291 17.83 -6.10 -9.86
N ASP A 292 16.90 -5.50 -10.64
CA ASP A 292 16.73 -4.05 -10.81
C ASP A 292 18.03 -3.32 -11.18
N VAL A 293 18.77 -3.85 -12.17
CA VAL A 293 19.97 -3.17 -12.68
C VAL A 293 19.59 -1.89 -13.42
N LYS A 294 20.24 -0.78 -13.10
CA LYS A 294 20.03 0.53 -13.72
C LYS A 294 21.34 1.27 -13.94
N PHE A 295 21.37 2.10 -14.99
CA PHE A 295 22.41 3.11 -15.12
C PHE A 295 22.19 4.20 -14.07
N VAL A 296 23.25 4.52 -13.33
CA VAL A 296 23.35 5.75 -12.52
C VAL A 296 24.00 6.85 -13.36
N SER A 297 25.05 6.50 -14.10
CA SER A 297 25.66 7.38 -15.09
C SER A 297 26.38 6.57 -16.16
N SER A 298 26.53 7.14 -17.36
CA SER A 298 27.25 6.51 -18.46
C SER A 298 27.82 7.61 -19.36
N ASN A 299 29.12 7.54 -19.66
CA ASN A 299 29.80 8.45 -20.58
C ASN A 299 30.43 7.73 -21.79
N GLY A 300 29.97 6.51 -22.08
CA GLY A 300 30.44 5.68 -23.19
C GLY A 300 31.43 4.60 -22.74
N THR A 301 32.55 4.97 -22.12
CA THR A 301 33.55 3.99 -21.64
C THR A 301 33.60 3.83 -20.13
N HIS A 302 33.05 4.78 -19.38
CA HIS A 302 32.91 4.67 -17.93
C HIS A 302 31.42 4.66 -17.59
N HIS A 303 31.03 3.69 -16.78
CA HIS A 303 29.65 3.52 -16.34
C HIS A 303 29.61 3.41 -14.83
N VAL A 304 28.58 4.00 -14.23
CA VAL A 304 28.18 3.66 -12.86
C VAL A 304 26.81 3.01 -12.95
N ILE A 305 26.70 1.80 -12.42
CA ILE A 305 25.45 1.04 -12.37
C ILE A 305 25.07 0.76 -10.92
N SER A 306 23.77 0.63 -10.66
CA SER A 306 23.23 0.16 -9.38
C SER A 306 22.37 -1.07 -9.59
N PHE A 307 22.43 -2.01 -8.65
CA PHE A 307 21.55 -3.18 -8.65
C PHE A 307 21.41 -3.77 -7.24
N LEU A 308 20.38 -4.57 -7.07
CA LEU A 308 20.16 -5.38 -5.87
C LEU A 308 20.91 -6.71 -6.05
N ASN A 309 21.91 -6.96 -5.22
CA ASN A 309 22.54 -8.27 -5.06
C ASN A 309 21.73 -9.11 -4.07
N ASN A 310 20.80 -9.91 -4.59
CA ASN A 310 19.98 -10.81 -3.80
C ASN A 310 20.82 -11.87 -3.09
N ALA A 311 21.87 -12.37 -3.74
CA ALA A 311 22.80 -13.37 -3.21
C ALA A 311 22.15 -14.66 -2.70
N SER A 312 20.88 -14.90 -3.02
CA SER A 312 20.10 -16.06 -2.57
C SER A 312 18.89 -16.30 -3.47
N ASP A 313 18.39 -17.52 -3.43
CA ASP A 313 17.22 -18.01 -4.17
C ASP A 313 16.56 -19.17 -3.40
N GLU A 314 15.62 -19.88 -4.01
CA GLU A 314 14.94 -21.06 -3.45
C GLU A 314 15.91 -22.21 -3.10
N ARG A 315 17.06 -22.29 -3.77
CA ARG A 315 18.00 -23.41 -3.71
C ARG A 315 19.09 -23.18 -2.67
N GLY A 316 19.43 -21.93 -2.37
CA GLY A 316 20.39 -21.57 -1.34
C GLY A 316 20.81 -20.11 -1.34
N SER A 317 21.92 -19.84 -0.66
CA SER A 317 22.49 -18.50 -0.48
C SER A 317 24.00 -18.52 -0.73
N ASP A 318 24.51 -17.57 -1.52
CA ASP A 318 25.92 -17.41 -1.83
C ASP A 318 26.60 -16.38 -0.89
N GLU A 319 25.82 -15.44 -0.36
CA GLU A 319 26.25 -14.54 0.71
C GLU A 319 25.31 -14.64 1.93
N ARG A 320 25.73 -14.08 3.06
CA ARG A 320 24.94 -14.09 4.30
C ARG A 320 23.89 -12.98 4.36
N VAL A 321 24.07 -11.92 3.58
CA VAL A 321 23.27 -10.70 3.63
C VAL A 321 23.11 -10.16 2.22
N SER A 322 21.89 -9.86 1.81
CA SER A 322 21.65 -9.19 0.53
C SER A 322 22.03 -7.73 0.61
N SER A 323 22.41 -7.14 -0.51
CA SER A 323 22.86 -5.76 -0.53
C SER A 323 22.51 -5.06 -1.82
N VAL A 324 22.47 -3.73 -1.79
CA VAL A 324 22.54 -2.91 -3.01
C VAL A 324 23.99 -2.60 -3.28
N LEU A 325 24.41 -2.78 -4.53
CA LEU A 325 25.73 -2.43 -5.01
C LEU A 325 25.65 -1.28 -6.00
N PHE A 326 26.58 -0.33 -5.84
CA PHE A 326 26.93 0.64 -6.87
C PHE A 326 28.32 0.28 -7.38
N ILE A 327 28.42 0.03 -8.68
CA ILE A 327 29.64 -0.43 -9.33
C ILE A 327 30.08 0.60 -10.35
N GLU A 328 31.36 0.96 -10.31
CA GLU A 328 32.04 1.69 -11.37
C GLU A 328 32.67 0.69 -12.34
N LEU A 329 32.45 0.89 -13.64
CA LEU A 329 32.97 0.08 -14.74
C LEU A 329 33.85 0.95 -15.62
N ASP A 330 35.07 0.51 -15.91
CA ASP A 330 35.95 1.09 -16.93
C ASP A 330 36.14 0.07 -18.06
N THR A 331 35.53 0.37 -19.20
CA THR A 331 35.59 -0.44 -20.43
C THR A 331 36.63 0.08 -21.42
N SER A 332 37.41 1.10 -21.04
CA SER A 332 38.48 1.67 -21.88
C SER A 332 39.81 0.92 -21.79
N VAL A 333 39.94 0.03 -20.81
CA VAL A 333 41.13 -0.77 -20.52
C VAL A 333 40.91 -2.25 -20.88
N VAL A 334 42.02 -2.99 -21.06
CA VAL A 334 42.01 -4.42 -21.37
C VAL A 334 42.95 -5.15 -20.40
N PRO A 335 42.44 -6.05 -19.55
CA PRO A 335 41.02 -6.38 -19.36
C PRO A 335 40.20 -5.20 -18.80
N MET A 336 38.89 -5.21 -19.02
CA MET A 336 37.99 -4.20 -18.43
C MET A 336 38.03 -4.32 -16.90
N THR A 337 37.73 -3.25 -16.17
CA THR A 337 37.76 -3.29 -14.69
C THR A 337 36.44 -2.87 -14.07
N ALA A 338 36.06 -3.54 -12.98
CA ALA A 338 34.85 -3.23 -12.24
C ALA A 338 35.16 -3.11 -10.74
N LYS A 339 34.58 -2.11 -10.08
CA LYS A 339 34.83 -1.83 -8.66
C LYS A 339 33.57 -1.45 -7.91
N VAL A 340 33.38 -2.01 -6.73
CA VAL A 340 32.34 -1.55 -5.80
C VAL A 340 32.72 -0.17 -5.25
N ILE A 341 31.87 0.82 -5.48
CA ILE A 341 32.02 2.17 -4.90
C ILE A 341 31.06 2.41 -3.73
N LYS A 342 29.95 1.65 -3.65
CA LYS A 342 29.04 1.67 -2.50
C LYS A 342 28.38 0.30 -2.34
N ARG A 343 28.30 -0.19 -1.10
CA ARG A 343 27.50 -1.36 -0.70
C ARG A 343 26.58 -0.96 0.43
N ILE A 344 25.27 -1.21 0.29
CA ILE A 344 24.27 -0.99 1.32
C ILE A 344 23.68 -2.34 1.67
N ASN A 345 23.97 -2.85 2.87
CA ASN A 345 23.45 -4.13 3.33
C ASN A 345 21.98 -4.00 3.74
N ARG A 346 21.22 -5.08 3.57
CA ARG A 346 19.86 -5.19 4.11
C ARG A 346 19.88 -4.93 5.62
N PRO A 347 19.02 -4.04 6.16
CA PRO A 347 19.18 -3.54 7.53
C PRO A 347 19.07 -4.60 8.62
N ASP A 348 18.19 -5.59 8.44
CA ASP A 348 17.99 -6.73 9.35
C ASP A 348 19.08 -7.81 9.22
N SER A 349 20.12 -7.58 8.40
CA SER A 349 21.16 -8.56 8.05
C SER A 349 20.61 -9.87 7.44
N GLY A 350 19.41 -9.81 6.86
CA GLY A 350 18.75 -10.94 6.21
C GLY A 350 19.04 -11.01 4.71
N LEU A 351 18.25 -11.84 4.03
CA LEU A 351 18.34 -12.10 2.60
C LEU A 351 17.02 -11.71 1.91
N THR A 352 17.12 -11.01 0.78
CA THR A 352 16.02 -10.78 -0.16
C THR A 352 16.12 -11.84 -1.26
N ARG A 353 15.42 -12.96 -1.05
CA ARG A 353 15.59 -14.16 -1.87
C ARG A 353 15.20 -13.97 -3.35
N LEU A 354 14.27 -13.07 -3.62
CA LEU A 354 13.72 -12.80 -4.94
C LEU A 354 13.37 -11.32 -5.07
N ARG A 355 13.33 -10.80 -6.30
CA ARG A 355 12.74 -9.49 -6.62
C ARG A 355 13.44 -8.35 -5.88
N GLY A 356 12.76 -7.22 -5.73
CA GLY A 356 13.27 -6.02 -5.08
C GLY A 356 13.75 -4.96 -6.07
N SER A 357 14.01 -3.77 -5.52
CA SER A 357 14.38 -2.56 -6.25
C SER A 357 15.39 -1.73 -5.46
N ALA A 358 16.19 -0.94 -6.16
CA ALA A 358 17.12 -0.01 -5.55
C ALA A 358 17.21 1.28 -6.36
N ARG A 359 16.75 2.40 -5.79
CA ARG A 359 16.65 3.68 -6.52
C ARG A 359 17.33 4.83 -5.79
N PRO A 360 18.30 5.50 -6.43
CA PRO A 360 18.78 6.80 -5.97
C PRO A 360 17.64 7.81 -5.95
N LEU A 361 17.62 8.66 -4.93
CA LEU A 361 16.67 9.76 -4.77
C LEU A 361 17.35 11.10 -5.09
N PRO A 362 16.58 12.17 -5.43
CA PRO A 362 17.14 13.47 -5.81
C PRO A 362 18.07 14.11 -4.76
N ASN A 363 17.85 13.86 -3.47
CA ASN A 363 18.69 14.36 -2.38
C ASN A 363 19.98 13.52 -2.15
N GLY A 364 20.23 12.51 -2.97
CA GLY A 364 21.37 11.60 -2.87
C GLY A 364 21.16 10.40 -1.94
N ASN A 365 19.99 10.29 -1.30
CA ASN A 365 19.60 9.09 -0.57
C ASN A 365 19.35 7.93 -1.53
N VAL A 366 19.18 6.72 -0.99
CA VAL A 366 18.80 5.52 -1.74
C VAL A 366 17.60 4.90 -1.05
N PHE A 367 16.51 4.73 -1.80
CA PHE A 367 15.36 3.94 -1.37
C PHE A 367 15.48 2.52 -1.91
N ILE A 368 15.27 1.53 -1.06
CA ILE A 368 15.47 0.12 -1.38
C ILE A 368 14.22 -0.67 -1.01
N GLY A 369 13.69 -1.42 -1.97
CA GLY A 369 12.63 -2.40 -1.77
C GLY A 369 13.20 -3.81 -1.68
N TRP A 370 12.96 -4.48 -0.56
CA TRP A 370 13.38 -5.85 -0.27
C TRP A 370 12.25 -6.88 -0.49
N SER A 371 11.21 -6.48 -1.24
CA SER A 371 10.07 -7.28 -1.73
C SER A 371 9.15 -7.90 -0.67
N GLU A 372 9.64 -8.88 0.07
CA GLU A 372 8.85 -9.69 1.00
C GLU A 372 8.25 -8.80 2.10
N ARG A 373 6.94 -8.93 2.35
CA ARG A 373 6.20 -8.09 3.32
C ARG A 373 6.32 -6.59 3.05
N GLY A 374 6.60 -6.20 1.80
CA GLY A 374 6.82 -4.79 1.47
C GLY A 374 8.03 -4.17 2.17
N TYR A 375 8.94 -4.99 2.71
CA TYR A 375 10.07 -4.49 3.49
C TYR A 375 10.90 -3.53 2.66
N SER A 376 11.06 -2.31 3.15
CA SER A 376 11.70 -1.21 2.45
C SER A 376 12.59 -0.43 3.42
N SER A 377 13.63 0.21 2.89
CA SER A 377 14.51 1.06 3.68
C SER A 377 14.97 2.28 2.91
N GLU A 378 15.24 3.37 3.63
CA GLU A 378 15.90 4.55 3.08
C GLU A 378 17.26 4.75 3.76
N HIS A 379 18.27 4.99 2.94
CA HIS A 379 19.63 5.23 3.38
C HIS A 379 20.15 6.56 2.87
N ALA A 380 20.92 7.25 3.70
CA ALA A 380 21.61 8.47 3.30
C ALA A 380 22.65 8.21 2.20
N SER A 381 23.13 9.29 1.58
CA SER A 381 24.19 9.25 0.57
C SER A 381 25.47 8.54 1.06
N ASN A 382 25.79 8.64 2.35
CA ASN A 382 26.90 7.95 3.01
C ASN A 382 26.61 6.47 3.39
N GLY A 383 25.37 5.98 3.21
CA GLY A 383 24.95 4.61 3.50
C GLY A 383 24.29 4.41 4.86
N GLU A 384 24.21 5.43 5.72
CA GLU A 384 23.51 5.35 7.01
C GLU A 384 22.03 5.04 6.83
N LEU A 385 21.49 4.15 7.66
CA LEU A 385 20.08 3.81 7.67
C LEU A 385 19.26 4.95 8.29
N LEU A 386 18.24 5.42 7.60
CA LEU A 386 17.35 6.51 8.04
C LEU A 386 15.97 6.01 8.42
N MET A 387 15.44 5.02 7.70
CA MET A 387 14.11 4.47 7.94
C MET A 387 14.03 3.01 7.47
N THR A 388 13.24 2.21 8.18
CA THR A 388 12.71 0.95 7.65
C THR A 388 11.18 0.95 7.73
N ALA A 389 10.53 0.27 6.78
CA ALA A 389 9.09 0.08 6.76
C ALA A 389 8.76 -1.33 6.26
N ARG A 390 7.71 -1.95 6.79
CA ARG A 390 7.13 -3.19 6.26
C ARG A 390 5.63 -3.23 6.48
N PHE A 391 4.92 -4.01 5.69
CA PHE A 391 3.54 -4.33 5.96
C PHE A 391 3.42 -5.00 7.34
N ALA A 392 2.39 -4.63 8.08
CA ALA A 392 1.99 -5.32 9.32
C ALA A 392 1.47 -6.74 9.01
N SER A 393 1.05 -6.99 7.77
CA SER A 393 0.63 -8.29 7.29
C SER A 393 1.81 -9.13 6.81
N ASP A 394 1.83 -10.41 7.17
CA ASP A 394 2.74 -11.41 6.59
C ASP A 394 2.18 -12.09 5.33
N ARG A 395 0.96 -11.75 4.92
CA ARG A 395 0.24 -12.39 3.82
C ARG A 395 0.54 -11.79 2.45
N TYR A 396 1.05 -10.56 2.42
CA TYR A 396 1.25 -9.80 1.19
C TYR A 396 2.72 -9.46 1.01
N SER A 397 3.13 -9.39 -0.25
CA SER A 397 4.42 -8.84 -0.66
C SER A 397 4.19 -7.79 -1.74
N THR A 398 5.24 -7.05 -2.07
CA THR A 398 5.26 -6.23 -3.28
C THR A 398 6.49 -6.59 -4.10
N TYR A 399 6.40 -6.55 -5.43
CA TYR A 399 7.49 -7.03 -6.28
C TYR A 399 8.69 -6.06 -6.24
N ARG A 400 8.38 -4.77 -6.31
CA ARG A 400 9.31 -3.64 -6.14
C ARG A 400 8.57 -2.58 -5.33
N SER A 401 9.32 -1.77 -4.59
CA SER A 401 8.79 -0.56 -3.96
C SER A 401 9.61 0.65 -4.39
N TYR A 402 8.95 1.79 -4.52
CA TYR A 402 9.56 3.03 -5.00
C TYR A 402 9.20 4.19 -4.07
N LYS A 403 10.04 5.22 -4.10
CA LYS A 403 9.77 6.49 -3.42
C LYS A 403 9.97 7.65 -4.36
N GLY A 404 9.05 8.62 -4.33
CA GLY A 404 9.12 9.82 -5.16
C GLY A 404 8.01 10.82 -4.84
N GLU A 405 8.20 12.07 -5.22
CA GLU A 405 7.17 13.10 -5.09
C GLU A 405 6.07 12.89 -6.11
N PHE A 406 4.81 13.13 -5.76
CA PHE A 406 3.70 13.03 -6.69
C PHE A 406 2.57 13.93 -6.20
N THR A 407 1.95 14.67 -7.11
CA THR A 407 0.81 15.52 -6.79
C THR A 407 -0.43 14.93 -7.41
N GLY A 408 -1.27 14.31 -6.59
CA GLY A 408 -2.52 13.69 -7.01
C GLY A 408 -3.69 14.66 -6.88
N ARG A 409 -4.47 14.81 -7.96
CA ARG A 409 -5.65 15.68 -8.04
C ARG A 409 -6.82 14.92 -8.64
N PRO A 410 -7.51 14.06 -7.87
CA PRO A 410 -8.64 13.29 -8.38
C PRO A 410 -9.74 14.23 -8.90
N THR A 411 -10.40 13.83 -9.99
CA THR A 411 -11.52 14.58 -10.57
C THR A 411 -12.85 14.31 -9.85
N ALA A 412 -12.98 13.16 -9.20
CA ALA A 412 -14.11 12.85 -8.33
C ALA A 412 -14.09 13.74 -7.07
N PRO A 413 -15.26 14.18 -6.56
CA PRO A 413 -15.33 14.91 -5.29
C PRO A 413 -14.87 14.04 -4.11
N PRO A 414 -14.55 14.65 -2.95
CA PRO A 414 -14.37 13.92 -1.69
C PRO A 414 -15.60 13.06 -1.35
N ASP A 415 -15.35 11.84 -0.89
CA ASP A 415 -16.38 10.96 -0.37
C ASP A 415 -16.73 11.36 1.06
N LEU A 416 -18.03 11.43 1.35
CA LEU A 416 -18.54 11.82 2.66
C LEU A 416 -19.63 10.85 3.11
N VAL A 417 -19.55 10.40 4.36
CA VAL A 417 -20.58 9.59 5.02
C VAL A 417 -20.95 10.22 6.35
N ALA A 418 -22.24 10.42 6.60
CA ALA A 418 -22.72 10.94 7.89
C ALA A 418 -23.74 10.02 8.54
N SER A 419 -23.64 9.87 9.86
CA SER A 419 -24.54 9.05 10.68
C SER A 419 -24.90 9.78 11.97
N VAL A 420 -26.16 9.67 12.40
CA VAL A 420 -26.64 10.30 13.64
C VAL A 420 -26.85 9.29 14.76
N TYR A 421 -26.50 9.67 15.98
CA TYR A 421 -26.66 8.90 17.19
C TYR A 421 -27.21 9.78 18.32
N GLY A 422 -28.00 9.18 19.20
CA GLY A 422 -28.53 9.83 20.40
C GLY A 422 -29.69 9.02 21.01
N THR A 423 -30.03 9.35 22.24
CA THR A 423 -31.12 8.71 22.99
C THR A 423 -32.29 9.64 23.28
N HIS A 424 -32.04 10.96 23.24
CA HIS A 424 -33.00 12.06 23.43
C HIS A 424 -32.70 13.22 22.47
N ASP A 425 -33.62 14.17 22.30
CA ASP A 425 -33.39 15.29 21.36
C ASP A 425 -32.17 16.15 21.78
N GLU A 426 -31.88 16.21 23.08
CA GLU A 426 -30.81 17.02 23.68
C GLU A 426 -29.40 16.40 23.62
N ASP A 427 -29.28 15.10 23.30
CA ASP A 427 -27.99 14.39 23.22
C ASP A 427 -27.63 13.94 21.80
N MET A 428 -28.32 14.47 20.80
CA MET A 428 -28.07 14.14 19.41
C MET A 428 -26.68 14.54 18.98
N THR A 429 -26.06 13.67 18.20
CA THR A 429 -24.73 13.87 17.66
C THR A 429 -24.65 13.29 16.26
N THR A 430 -24.11 14.08 15.34
CA THR A 430 -23.87 13.67 13.96
C THR A 430 -22.39 13.41 13.76
N ILE A 431 -22.04 12.18 13.39
CA ILE A 431 -20.67 11.77 13.06
C ILE A 431 -20.50 11.82 11.54
N ILE A 432 -19.51 12.56 11.06
CA ILE A 432 -19.23 12.79 9.66
C ILE A 432 -17.82 12.25 9.35
N HIS A 433 -17.73 11.33 8.41
CA HIS A 433 -16.48 10.81 7.87
C HIS A 433 -16.26 11.41 6.48
N VAL A 434 -15.04 11.87 6.20
CA VAL A 434 -14.65 12.37 4.88
C VAL A 434 -13.27 11.83 4.48
N SER A 435 -13.11 11.48 3.21
CA SER A 435 -11.82 11.14 2.61
C SER A 435 -11.80 11.55 1.15
N TRP A 436 -10.61 11.70 0.57
CA TRP A 436 -10.48 11.96 -0.87
C TRP A 436 -9.36 11.12 -1.45
N ASN A 437 -9.76 10.00 -2.08
CA ASN A 437 -8.85 8.96 -2.56
C ASN A 437 -7.87 9.50 -3.63
N GLY A 438 -6.63 9.76 -3.23
CA GLY A 438 -5.55 10.27 -4.09
C GLY A 438 -5.27 11.77 -3.99
N ALA A 439 -6.02 12.54 -3.23
CA ALA A 439 -5.70 13.96 -3.09
C ALA A 439 -4.49 14.16 -2.15
N THR A 440 -3.40 14.72 -2.68
CA THR A 440 -2.14 14.88 -1.93
C THR A 440 -2.02 16.21 -1.19
N ASP A 441 -2.73 17.25 -1.64
CA ASP A 441 -2.47 18.63 -1.22
C ASP A 441 -3.48 19.12 -0.16
N VAL A 442 -4.35 18.25 0.36
CA VAL A 442 -5.36 18.60 1.36
C VAL A 442 -4.74 18.68 2.75
N VAL A 443 -4.81 19.84 3.40
CA VAL A 443 -4.30 20.03 4.77
C VAL A 443 -5.42 20.20 5.80
N GLN A 444 -6.62 20.57 5.36
CA GLN A 444 -7.73 20.89 6.25
C GLN A 444 -9.08 20.60 5.58
N TRP A 445 -10.07 20.28 6.41
CA TRP A 445 -11.47 20.10 6.03
C TRP A 445 -12.34 21.15 6.71
N LYS A 446 -13.28 21.74 5.96
CA LYS A 446 -14.39 22.54 6.52
C LYS A 446 -15.69 21.80 6.33
N PHE A 447 -16.47 21.64 7.39
CA PHE A 447 -17.75 20.94 7.37
C PHE A 447 -18.92 21.91 7.40
N TYR A 448 -19.92 21.62 6.60
CA TYR A 448 -21.13 22.42 6.49
C TYR A 448 -22.38 21.55 6.68
N ALA A 449 -23.46 22.16 7.17
CA ALA A 449 -24.79 21.56 7.22
C ALA A 449 -25.85 22.56 6.72
N GLN A 450 -27.02 22.05 6.32
CA GLN A 450 -28.13 22.87 5.84
C GLN A 450 -29.42 22.44 6.54
N ALA A 451 -30.26 23.40 6.93
CA ALA A 451 -31.54 23.13 7.59
C ALA A 451 -32.54 22.34 6.69
N TYR A 452 -32.37 22.38 5.37
CA TYR A 452 -33.20 21.69 4.38
C TYR A 452 -32.47 21.61 3.02
N ASP A 453 -33.00 20.83 2.07
CA ASP A 453 -32.46 20.71 0.71
C ASP A 453 -32.32 22.08 0.03
N ARG A 454 -31.10 22.42 -0.41
CA ARG A 454 -30.74 23.74 -0.98
C ARG A 454 -30.89 24.91 0.00
N GLY A 455 -30.82 24.64 1.29
CA GLY A 455 -30.67 25.66 2.32
C GLY A 455 -29.34 26.40 2.19
N GLN A 456 -29.18 27.51 2.92
CA GLN A 456 -27.88 28.16 3.02
C GLN A 456 -26.94 27.27 3.84
N PRO A 457 -25.74 26.94 3.32
CA PRO A 457 -24.78 26.13 4.07
C PRO A 457 -24.24 26.93 5.26
N VAL A 458 -24.27 26.30 6.43
CA VAL A 458 -23.73 26.83 7.69
C VAL A 458 -22.46 26.07 8.01
N LEU A 459 -21.36 26.79 8.24
CA LEU A 459 -20.10 26.20 8.68
C LEU A 459 -20.28 25.66 10.10
N ILE A 460 -20.19 24.34 10.26
CA ILE A 460 -20.35 23.66 11.56
C ILE A 460 -19.02 23.28 12.20
N GLY A 461 -17.91 23.32 11.46
CA GLY A 461 -16.59 23.07 12.03
C GLY A 461 -15.46 23.03 11.01
N THR A 462 -14.23 22.98 11.51
CA THR A 462 -13.01 22.90 10.72
C THR A 462 -11.99 22.02 11.43
N ILE A 463 -11.33 21.11 10.72
CA ILE A 463 -10.34 20.18 11.29
C ILE A 463 -9.17 19.98 10.34
N ASN A 464 -7.96 19.85 10.87
CA ASN A 464 -6.79 19.53 10.07
C ASN A 464 -6.80 18.05 9.65
N LYS A 465 -6.39 17.76 8.41
CA LYS A 465 -6.23 16.39 7.92
C LYS A 465 -4.96 15.79 8.52
N THR A 466 -5.08 14.65 9.19
CA THR A 466 -3.96 13.95 9.83
C THR A 466 -3.84 12.47 9.41
N ASP A 467 -4.86 11.93 8.77
CA ASP A 467 -4.93 10.56 8.26
C ASP A 467 -5.67 10.55 6.90
N PHE A 468 -5.84 9.39 6.26
CA PHE A 468 -6.61 9.23 5.02
C PHE A 468 -8.08 9.66 5.18
N GLU A 469 -8.75 9.10 6.19
CA GLU A 469 -10.14 9.43 6.54
C GLU A 469 -10.16 10.31 7.79
N THR A 470 -10.94 11.37 7.74
CA THR A 470 -11.14 12.30 8.83
C THR A 470 -12.54 12.12 9.41
N MET A 471 -12.62 11.95 10.72
CA MET A 471 -13.88 11.93 11.47
C MET A 471 -14.10 13.28 12.15
N PHE A 472 -15.28 13.85 11.95
CA PHE A 472 -15.76 15.05 12.62
C PHE A 472 -17.07 14.76 13.35
N ILE A 473 -17.20 15.29 14.56
CA ILE A 473 -18.36 15.07 15.42
C ILE A 473 -19.05 16.43 15.60
N ALA A 474 -20.30 16.53 15.18
CA ALA A 474 -21.12 17.72 15.29
C ALA A 474 -22.23 17.49 16.32
N ASP A 475 -22.48 18.48 17.17
CA ASP A 475 -23.63 18.47 18.07
C ASP A 475 -24.94 18.58 17.27
N GLY A 476 -25.98 17.91 17.75
CA GLY A 476 -27.30 17.89 17.12
C GLY A 476 -27.42 16.95 15.94
N TYR A 477 -28.65 16.84 15.43
CA TYR A 477 -28.99 16.12 14.22
C TYR A 477 -28.85 17.04 12.99
N MET A 478 -27.62 17.11 12.49
CA MET A 478 -27.29 17.82 11.25
C MET A 478 -27.73 16.97 10.05
N ASP A 479 -28.71 17.43 9.28
CA ASP A 479 -29.05 16.85 7.97
C ASP A 479 -28.41 17.69 6.84
N PHE A 480 -28.36 17.14 5.63
CA PHE A 480 -27.75 17.76 4.44
C PHE A 480 -26.35 18.33 4.71
N VAL A 481 -25.39 17.43 4.90
CA VAL A 481 -24.00 17.76 5.23
C VAL A 481 -23.08 17.72 4.02
N SER A 482 -22.05 18.55 4.03
CA SER A 482 -20.98 18.56 3.02
C SER A 482 -19.63 18.95 3.63
N ALA A 483 -18.54 18.68 2.91
CA ALA A 483 -17.19 19.07 3.31
C ALA A 483 -16.43 19.73 2.16
N GLU A 484 -15.63 20.75 2.48
CA GLU A 484 -14.67 21.37 1.56
C GLU A 484 -13.25 20.92 1.90
N ALA A 485 -12.51 20.48 0.88
CA ALA A 485 -11.09 20.19 0.95
C ALA A 485 -10.29 21.48 0.77
N ILE A 486 -9.39 21.79 1.70
CA ILE A 486 -8.61 23.03 1.73
C ILE A 486 -7.11 22.73 1.56
N ASP A 487 -6.47 23.48 0.66
CA ASP A 487 -5.01 23.41 0.44
C ASP A 487 -4.21 24.23 1.47
N ALA A 488 -2.87 24.14 1.39
CA ALA A 488 -1.96 24.85 2.30
C ALA A 488 -2.07 26.38 2.20
N GLU A 489 -2.51 26.91 1.06
CA GLU A 489 -2.74 28.32 0.81
C GLU A 489 -4.12 28.81 1.30
N GLY A 490 -4.99 27.90 1.74
CA GLY A 490 -6.33 28.20 2.23
C GLY A 490 -7.41 28.25 1.14
N ASN A 491 -7.11 27.80 -0.09
CA ASN A 491 -8.08 27.72 -1.18
C ASN A 491 -8.93 26.45 -1.06
N VAL A 492 -10.17 26.55 -1.54
CA VAL A 492 -11.05 25.38 -1.70
C VAL A 492 -10.63 24.63 -2.96
N MET A 493 -10.17 23.39 -2.79
CA MET A 493 -9.79 22.51 -3.89
C MET A 493 -11.02 21.86 -4.53
N HIS A 494 -11.92 21.31 -3.70
CA HIS A 494 -13.17 20.70 -4.11
C HIS A 494 -14.15 20.63 -2.92
N THR A 495 -15.42 20.42 -3.21
CA THR A 495 -16.49 20.18 -2.22
C THR A 495 -17.07 18.78 -2.43
N SER A 496 -17.37 18.05 -1.36
CA SER A 496 -18.11 16.79 -1.44
C SER A 496 -19.50 17.01 -2.03
N GLU A 497 -20.15 15.93 -2.46
CA GLU A 497 -21.60 15.98 -2.65
C GLU A 497 -22.30 16.28 -1.31
N ILE A 498 -23.50 16.86 -1.38
CA ILE A 498 -24.35 17.04 -0.20
C ILE A 498 -24.95 15.67 0.13
N MET A 499 -24.63 15.13 1.30
CA MET A 499 -25.19 13.87 1.78
C MET A 499 -26.27 14.11 2.83
N ARG A 500 -27.34 13.32 2.79
CA ARG A 500 -28.29 13.22 3.90
C ARG A 500 -27.77 12.30 4.99
N THR A 501 -27.88 12.73 6.22
CA THR A 501 -27.36 11.97 7.36
C THR A 501 -28.15 10.69 7.54
N GLN A 502 -27.43 9.57 7.66
CA GLN A 502 -28.03 8.25 7.83
C GLN A 502 -28.53 8.10 9.28
N SER A 503 -29.79 7.72 9.41
CA SER A 503 -30.40 7.39 10.69
C SER A 503 -30.64 5.89 10.82
N PRO A 504 -30.68 5.35 12.06
CA PRO A 504 -31.20 4.01 12.31
C PRO A 504 -32.58 3.81 11.68
N SER A 505 -32.82 2.63 11.11
CA SER A 505 -34.13 2.28 10.55
C SER A 505 -35.22 2.11 11.62
N ASP A 506 -34.81 1.79 12.85
CA ASP A 506 -35.66 1.73 14.03
C ASP A 506 -34.96 2.44 15.20
N TRP A 507 -35.38 3.68 15.44
CA TRP A 507 -34.87 4.50 16.53
C TRP A 507 -35.11 3.90 17.91
N LYS A 508 -36.28 3.29 18.16
CA LYS A 508 -36.58 2.67 19.46
C LYS A 508 -35.66 1.49 19.72
N ALA A 509 -35.39 0.67 18.70
CA ALA A 509 -34.41 -0.41 18.80
C ALA A 509 -32.98 0.11 19.00
N ALA A 510 -32.64 1.27 18.45
CA ALA A 510 -31.36 1.95 18.66
C ALA A 510 -31.22 2.64 20.04
N GLY A 511 -32.25 2.56 20.91
CA GLY A 511 -32.20 3.12 22.27
C GLY A 511 -32.86 4.50 22.42
N TRP A 512 -33.58 4.96 21.40
CA TRP A 512 -34.34 6.22 21.46
C TRP A 512 -35.45 6.19 22.51
N VAL A 513 -35.43 7.15 23.42
CA VAL A 513 -36.42 7.31 24.50
C VAL A 513 -37.35 8.50 24.25
N GLY A 514 -37.04 9.34 23.25
CA GLY A 514 -37.86 10.49 22.88
C GLY A 514 -39.14 10.13 22.12
N SER A 515 -39.63 11.09 21.33
CA SER A 515 -40.94 11.03 20.66
C SER A 515 -41.12 9.80 19.75
N ASP A 516 -42.35 9.33 19.58
CA ASP A 516 -42.62 8.15 18.73
C ASP A 516 -42.44 8.43 17.24
N SER A 517 -42.44 9.70 16.81
CA SER A 517 -42.07 10.10 15.46
C SER A 517 -40.56 10.04 15.19
N GLY A 518 -39.75 9.74 16.20
CA GLY A 518 -38.30 9.87 16.14
C GLY A 518 -37.84 11.32 16.28
N PRO A 519 -36.53 11.54 16.24
CA PRO A 519 -35.94 12.88 16.31
C PRO A 519 -36.17 13.67 15.02
N THR A 520 -36.17 15.00 15.16
CA THR A 520 -36.19 15.92 14.03
C THR A 520 -34.81 16.51 13.78
N TYR A 521 -34.52 16.87 12.54
CA TYR A 521 -33.28 17.56 12.18
C TYR A 521 -33.22 18.95 12.83
N ASP A 522 -32.03 19.36 13.25
CA ASP A 522 -31.78 20.67 13.84
C ASP A 522 -31.48 21.74 12.77
N ASP A 523 -31.75 23.01 13.09
CA ASP A 523 -31.23 24.12 12.29
C ASP A 523 -29.76 24.37 12.68
N PRO A 524 -28.80 24.14 11.77
CA PRO A 524 -27.38 24.29 12.08
C PRO A 524 -27.02 25.71 12.54
N SER A 525 -27.76 26.74 12.11
CA SER A 525 -27.53 28.13 12.53
C SER A 525 -27.79 28.33 14.02
N ILE A 526 -28.78 27.60 14.56
CA ILE A 526 -29.14 27.66 15.98
C ILE A 526 -28.10 26.92 16.82
N ILE A 527 -27.72 25.71 16.38
CA ILE A 527 -26.72 24.90 17.10
C ILE A 527 -25.36 25.59 17.13
N VAL A 528 -24.87 26.09 16.00
CA VAL A 528 -23.59 26.81 15.95
C VAL A 528 -23.60 28.07 16.83
N ALA A 529 -24.71 28.81 16.86
CA ALA A 529 -24.85 29.98 17.73
C ALA A 529 -24.88 29.60 19.22
N ALA A 530 -25.52 28.49 19.57
CA ALA A 530 -25.52 27.96 20.94
C ALA A 530 -24.10 27.57 21.37
N ASN A 531 -23.37 26.86 20.51
CA ASN A 531 -22.00 26.40 20.79
C ASN A 531 -21.03 27.57 20.99
N ALA A 532 -21.12 28.61 20.16
CA ALA A 532 -20.31 29.82 20.31
C ALA A 532 -20.60 30.57 21.63
N HIS A 533 -21.85 30.53 22.11
CA HIS A 533 -22.21 31.12 23.40
C HIS A 533 -21.66 30.30 24.58
N THR A 534 -21.63 28.98 24.50
CA THR A 534 -20.98 28.12 25.52
C THR A 534 -19.47 28.30 25.56
N ASP A 535 -18.79 28.39 24.43
CA ASP A 535 -17.33 28.60 24.40
C ASP A 535 -16.95 29.95 24.99
N SER A 536 -17.68 31.02 24.64
CA SER A 536 -17.44 32.35 25.20
C SER A 536 -17.74 32.47 26.69
N THR A 537 -18.69 31.68 27.22
CA THR A 537 -18.96 31.62 28.67
C THR A 537 -17.99 30.72 29.44
N ALA A 538 -17.45 29.69 28.80
CA ALA A 538 -16.36 28.87 29.34
C ALA A 538 -15.04 29.67 29.43
N GLU A 539 -14.72 30.47 28.42
CA GLU A 539 -13.58 31.40 28.48
C GLU A 539 -13.79 32.48 29.56
N SER A 540 -14.97 33.09 29.66
CA SER A 540 -15.24 34.12 30.68
C SER A 540 -15.21 33.60 32.12
N THR A 541 -15.62 32.35 32.34
CA THR A 541 -15.56 31.71 33.67
C THR A 541 -14.15 31.26 34.05
N SER A 542 -13.27 31.01 33.07
CA SER A 542 -11.86 30.73 33.31
C SER A 542 -11.08 31.98 33.76
N ASP A 543 -11.46 33.16 33.26
CA ASP A 543 -10.89 34.44 33.69
C ASP A 543 -11.42 34.87 35.08
N GLU A 544 -12.69 34.65 35.40
CA GLU A 544 -13.25 34.92 36.74
C GLU A 544 -12.74 33.93 37.82
N ALA A 545 -12.38 32.70 37.46
CA ALA A 545 -11.77 31.74 38.37
C ALA A 545 -10.29 32.08 38.71
N ALA A 546 -9.61 32.83 37.84
CA ALA A 546 -8.24 33.30 38.07
C ALA A 546 -8.19 34.55 38.99
N GLU A 547 -9.28 35.31 39.12
CA GLU A 547 -9.35 36.51 39.96
C GLU A 547 -9.85 36.29 41.39
N LEU A 548 -10.34 35.09 41.74
CA LEU A 548 -10.92 34.81 43.08
C LEU A 548 -10.00 34.08 44.07
N ILE A 549 -8.69 33.97 43.80
CA ILE A 549 -7.68 33.49 44.76
C ILE A 549 -6.83 34.65 45.28
N ASN A 550 -7.43 35.77 45.68
CA ASN A 550 -6.69 36.77 46.45
C ASN A 550 -7.56 37.77 47.22
N ASP A 551 -8.49 37.32 48.06
CA ASP A 551 -8.68 38.06 49.32
C ASP A 551 -9.42 37.22 50.37
N SER A 552 -8.84 37.12 51.55
CA SER A 552 -9.56 36.65 52.72
C SER A 552 -9.10 37.47 53.92
N THR A 553 -9.99 38.31 54.48
CA THR A 553 -10.18 38.43 55.94
C THR A 553 -11.37 39.32 56.35
N SER A 554 -12.07 38.84 57.39
CA SER A 554 -12.76 39.59 58.46
C SER A 554 -14.30 39.80 58.42
N THR A 555 -14.97 38.95 59.21
CA THR A 555 -15.94 39.21 60.31
C THR A 555 -17.17 40.15 60.19
N VAL A 556 -18.35 39.52 60.45
CA VAL A 556 -19.41 39.83 61.46
C VAL A 556 -20.85 40.15 60.98
N SER A 557 -21.75 39.27 61.46
CA SER A 557 -23.19 39.39 61.84
C SER A 557 -24.29 39.77 60.85
N GLY A 558 -25.40 39.01 60.94
CA GLY A 558 -26.75 39.58 60.77
C GLY A 558 -27.77 38.73 60.01
N ASP A 559 -28.32 37.73 60.69
CA ASP A 559 -29.72 37.25 60.65
C ASP A 559 -30.55 37.40 59.35
N HIS A 560 -30.90 36.27 58.71
CA HIS A 560 -32.24 36.04 58.14
C HIS A 560 -32.48 34.54 57.89
N SER A 561 -33.07 33.89 58.89
CA SER A 561 -33.58 32.53 58.83
C SER A 561 -34.89 32.45 58.03
N SER A 562 -34.86 31.82 56.85
CA SER A 562 -35.96 31.00 56.29
C SER A 562 -35.65 30.44 54.89
N ALA A 563 -34.64 30.95 54.18
CA ALA A 563 -34.25 30.46 52.85
C ALA A 563 -33.29 29.25 52.87
N GLN A 564 -32.49 29.07 53.92
CA GLN A 564 -31.46 28.01 53.99
C GLN A 564 -32.00 26.59 54.26
N TYR A 565 -33.26 26.43 54.69
CA TYR A 565 -33.83 25.10 54.92
C TYR A 565 -34.43 24.44 53.67
N ALA A 566 -34.68 25.20 52.61
CA ALA A 566 -35.06 24.67 51.30
C ALA A 566 -33.82 24.20 50.52
N ASP A 567 -32.74 24.98 50.60
CA ASP A 567 -31.50 24.77 49.86
C ASP A 567 -30.68 23.57 50.40
N ALA A 568 -30.60 23.42 51.73
CA ALA A 568 -29.94 22.26 52.33
C ALA A 568 -30.64 20.91 52.01
N LYS A 569 -31.94 20.93 51.71
CA LYS A 569 -32.71 19.73 51.36
C LYS A 569 -32.57 19.36 49.88
N GLU A 570 -32.41 20.34 49.00
CA GLU A 570 -32.05 20.14 47.59
C GLU A 570 -30.61 19.61 47.45
N VAL A 571 -29.65 20.21 48.17
CA VAL A 571 -28.25 19.77 48.17
C VAL A 571 -28.11 18.36 48.76
N ALA A 572 -28.80 18.05 49.86
CA ALA A 572 -28.79 16.69 50.42
C ALA A 572 -29.41 15.65 49.46
N LYS A 573 -30.42 16.03 48.66
CA LYS A 573 -31.06 15.16 47.67
C LYS A 573 -30.18 14.97 46.42
N ALA A 574 -29.44 16.01 46.02
CA ALA A 574 -28.44 15.93 44.96
C ALA A 574 -27.24 15.06 45.37
N VAL A 575 -26.75 15.20 46.60
CA VAL A 575 -25.66 14.37 47.15
C VAL A 575 -26.10 12.92 47.31
N TYR A 576 -27.34 12.66 47.74
CA TYR A 576 -27.88 11.29 47.84
C TYR A 576 -28.09 10.65 46.45
N LYS A 577 -28.55 11.40 45.45
CA LYS A 577 -28.61 10.94 44.05
C LYS A 577 -27.22 10.67 43.48
N ALA A 578 -26.25 11.56 43.71
CA ALA A 578 -24.87 11.36 43.29
C ALA A 578 -24.25 10.11 43.94
N TYR A 579 -24.56 9.85 45.22
CA TYR A 579 -24.10 8.65 45.91
C TYR A 579 -24.74 7.35 45.36
N GLU A 580 -26.02 7.37 44.97
CA GLU A 580 -26.65 6.23 44.27
C GLU A 580 -26.09 6.02 42.86
N VAL A 581 -25.81 7.09 42.11
CA VAL A 581 -25.18 7.01 40.78
C VAL A 581 -23.76 6.46 40.89
N ILE A 582 -22.94 6.93 41.83
CA ILE A 582 -21.58 6.43 42.07
C ILE A 582 -21.61 4.96 42.52
N ARG A 583 -22.57 4.57 43.36
CA ARG A 583 -22.73 3.16 43.78
C ARG A 583 -23.24 2.26 42.65
N GLY A 584 -24.12 2.79 41.78
CA GLY A 584 -24.60 2.10 40.58
C GLY A 584 -23.52 1.91 39.53
N VAL A 585 -22.76 2.96 39.22
CA VAL A 585 -21.63 2.94 38.28
C VAL A 585 -20.50 2.05 38.82
N GLY A 586 -20.20 2.13 40.12
CA GLY A 586 -19.22 1.26 40.76
C GLY A 586 -19.61 -0.23 40.73
N ALA A 587 -20.88 -0.54 41.00
CA ALA A 587 -21.39 -1.91 40.88
C ALA A 587 -21.41 -2.41 39.43
N LEU A 588 -21.73 -1.53 38.47
CA LEU A 588 -21.68 -1.83 37.04
C LEU A 588 -20.25 -2.11 36.56
N LEU A 589 -19.27 -1.30 36.96
CA LEU A 589 -17.86 -1.51 36.63
C LEU A 589 -17.32 -2.82 37.22
N ILE A 590 -17.67 -3.15 38.46
CA ILE A 590 -17.31 -4.43 39.09
C ILE A 590 -17.99 -5.59 38.36
N PHE A 591 -19.26 -5.44 37.95
CA PHE A 591 -19.96 -6.45 37.17
C PHE A 591 -19.34 -6.64 35.78
N ILE A 592 -18.96 -5.56 35.09
CA ILE A 592 -18.27 -5.61 33.79
C ILE A 592 -16.90 -6.28 33.93
N LEU A 593 -16.14 -5.98 34.99
CA LEU A 593 -14.85 -6.63 35.26
C LEU A 593 -15.02 -8.13 35.56
N LEU A 594 -16.03 -8.51 36.34
CA LEU A 594 -16.33 -9.91 36.63
C LEU A 594 -16.87 -10.66 35.41
N ALA A 595 -17.73 -10.03 34.63
CA ALA A 595 -18.25 -10.57 33.37
C ALA A 595 -17.16 -10.69 32.31
N GLY A 596 -16.23 -9.72 32.23
CA GLY A 596 -15.09 -9.74 31.34
C GLY A 596 -14.05 -10.80 31.72
N THR A 597 -13.81 -11.02 33.02
CA THR A 597 -12.90 -12.08 33.48
C THR A 597 -13.51 -13.48 33.33
N LEU A 598 -14.80 -13.65 33.61
CA LEU A 598 -15.53 -14.90 33.37
C LEU A 598 -15.71 -15.19 31.87
N GLY A 599 -15.97 -14.15 31.08
CA GLY A 599 -16.05 -14.22 29.62
C GLY A 599 -14.71 -14.52 28.98
N GLY A 600 -13.63 -13.88 29.43
CA GLY A 600 -12.26 -14.13 28.96
C GLY A 600 -11.75 -15.52 29.32
N THR A 601 -12.04 -16.01 30.52
CA THR A 601 -11.72 -17.40 30.91
C THR A 601 -12.56 -18.42 30.15
N GLY A 602 -13.85 -18.15 29.94
CA GLY A 602 -14.73 -18.95 29.09
C GLY A 602 -14.27 -19.00 27.63
N PHE A 603 -13.86 -17.86 27.06
CA PHE A 603 -13.31 -17.75 25.72
C PHE A 603 -11.96 -18.46 25.58
N ALA A 604 -11.08 -18.38 26.58
CA ALA A 604 -9.82 -19.10 26.58
C ALA A 604 -10.02 -20.63 26.63
N LEU A 605 -10.95 -21.10 27.46
CA LEU A 605 -11.35 -22.52 27.53
C LEU A 605 -12.01 -22.99 26.23
N TRP A 606 -12.90 -22.18 25.67
CA TRP A 606 -13.54 -22.47 24.38
C TRP A 606 -12.53 -22.49 23.23
N ARG A 607 -11.58 -21.55 23.19
CA ARG A 607 -10.49 -21.52 22.20
C ARG A 607 -9.58 -22.73 22.36
N HIS A 608 -9.29 -23.16 23.58
CA HIS A 608 -8.47 -24.35 23.84
C HIS A 608 -9.17 -25.64 23.39
N VAL A 609 -10.50 -25.74 23.58
CA VAL A 609 -11.31 -26.88 23.12
C VAL A 609 -11.53 -26.85 21.60
N ARG A 610 -11.71 -25.66 21.01
CA ARG A 610 -11.97 -25.47 19.57
C ARG A 610 -10.71 -25.56 18.71
N ALA A 611 -9.53 -25.26 19.26
CA ALA A 611 -8.23 -25.44 18.60
C ALA A 611 -7.93 -26.90 18.21
N GLY A 612 -8.66 -27.89 18.76
CA GLY A 612 -8.54 -29.29 18.37
C GLY A 612 -9.49 -29.74 17.24
N HIS A 613 -10.48 -28.94 16.82
CA HIS A 613 -11.60 -29.44 16.00
C HIS A 613 -12.10 -28.53 14.87
N PHE A 614 -11.39 -27.45 14.52
CA PHE A 614 -11.70 -26.69 13.30
C PHE A 614 -10.45 -26.53 12.45
N GLY A 615 -10.49 -27.10 11.24
CA GLY A 615 -9.59 -26.74 10.16
C GLY A 615 -9.71 -25.24 9.95
N ARG A 616 -8.65 -24.52 10.33
CA ARG A 616 -8.52 -23.11 10.03
C ARG A 616 -8.51 -22.97 8.52
N TYR A 617 -9.41 -22.17 7.94
CA TYR A 617 -9.08 -21.49 6.69
C TYR A 617 -8.04 -20.42 7.06
N GLN A 618 -6.82 -20.90 7.28
CA GLN A 618 -5.60 -20.13 7.42
C GLN A 618 -4.85 -20.27 6.11
N HIS A 619 -4.16 -19.18 5.76
CA HIS A 619 -3.27 -19.03 4.63
C HIS A 619 -3.97 -18.64 3.33
N VAL A 620 -3.83 -17.36 2.95
CA VAL A 620 -3.52 -17.09 1.54
C VAL A 620 -2.18 -17.78 1.32
N PRO A 621 -2.10 -18.84 0.50
CA PRO A 621 -0.83 -19.48 0.23
C PRO A 621 0.11 -18.42 -0.32
N SER A 622 1.21 -18.20 0.37
CA SER A 622 2.24 -17.29 -0.12
C SER A 622 3.10 -18.07 -1.10
N GLU A 623 3.09 -17.68 -2.37
CA GLU A 623 4.02 -18.21 -3.39
C GLU A 623 5.45 -17.71 -3.17
N GLU A 624 5.71 -16.96 -2.08
CA GLU A 624 7.06 -16.55 -1.63
C GLU A 624 8.00 -17.72 -1.36
N GLY A 625 7.56 -18.98 -1.43
CA GLY A 625 8.39 -20.18 -1.36
C GLY A 625 8.61 -20.90 -2.71
N LEU A 626 7.92 -20.52 -3.78
CA LEU A 626 8.00 -21.18 -5.09
C LEU A 626 8.89 -20.41 -6.07
N PRO A 627 9.65 -21.09 -6.94
CA PRO A 627 10.33 -20.45 -8.06
C PRO A 627 9.30 -19.78 -9.00
N VAL A 628 9.60 -18.57 -9.47
CA VAL A 628 8.73 -17.81 -10.40
C VAL A 628 8.46 -18.60 -11.69
N GLU A 629 9.35 -19.53 -12.04
CA GLU A 629 9.25 -20.41 -13.20
C GLU A 629 8.18 -21.49 -12.99
N GLU A 630 8.04 -22.02 -11.76
CA GLU A 630 6.99 -22.99 -11.41
C GLU A 630 5.61 -22.34 -11.40
N ILE A 631 5.53 -21.05 -11.08
CA ILE A 631 4.28 -20.28 -11.12
C ILE A 631 3.70 -20.29 -12.54
N ARG A 632 4.53 -20.12 -13.58
CA ARG A 632 4.11 -20.21 -14.99
C ARG A 632 3.72 -21.62 -15.44
N LEU A 633 4.30 -22.66 -14.84
CA LEU A 633 4.00 -24.05 -15.17
C LEU A 633 2.71 -24.53 -14.51
N THR A 634 2.40 -24.05 -13.30
CA THR A 634 1.21 -24.42 -12.53
C THR A 634 -0.06 -23.70 -12.98
N SER A 635 0.06 -22.52 -13.60
CA SER A 635 -1.06 -21.79 -14.22
C SER A 635 -1.55 -22.41 -15.53
N ASN A 636 -0.91 -23.48 -16.00
CA ASN A 636 -1.25 -24.17 -17.23
C ASN A 636 -1.94 -25.52 -16.91
N PRO A 637 -3.21 -25.54 -16.47
CA PRO A 637 -3.97 -26.78 -16.44
C PRO A 637 -4.24 -27.17 -17.89
N GLN A 638 -3.35 -27.94 -18.50
CA GLN A 638 -3.61 -28.49 -19.83
C GLN A 638 -4.88 -29.35 -19.83
N SER A 639 -5.62 -29.17 -20.94
CA SER A 639 -6.52 -30.11 -21.63
C SER A 639 -7.88 -30.45 -21.01
#